data_AF-A0A0B6CWT6-F1
#
_entry.id   AF-A0A0B6CWT6-F1
#
_cell.length_a   1.000
_cell.length_b   1.000
_cell.length_c   1.000
_cell.angle_alpha   90.00
_cell.angle_beta   90.00
_cell.angle_gamma   90.00
#
_symmetry.space_group_name_H-M   'P 1'
#
loop_
_entity.id
_entity.type
_entity.pdbx_description
1 polymer ?
#
loop_
_entity_poly.entity_id
_entity_poly.type
_entity_poly.pdbx_seq_one_letter_code
_entity_poly.pdbx_strand_id
1 'polypeptide(L)'
;MKNEINYYKIASTRLLEKIISEFSYEGIFKPLQKDIDQEVYTLEINSNLYYKFKAVQRIYGNLTIEKNSVTRHESNSMEPADDAIRLIIDTLAITNIDSVTTAHFIKELNNTIYADIAILQKDNISAKDIYKLPYAYIEGNMTGHPWFVINKGRIGFNASDYTNYAPEMQKIINLVWIAVKKDLVTFSSVTATDYLQITNKEINSETLLSFNKTIKMNGKEPSDFYILPVHPWQWKNAVMQQFTKYIADKDLIFLGKSTDQHLAMQSIRTMSNISHPEKHSIKLPLNILNTAVYRGLPKDQTINAPMLTEWVKNIAQKDDFLAKCNFILLGELASAYCHHPYQSEVPQVPYYFTEQLGAIWRESIHTRLKSSEQTITMAALTYVDANGKSIICEMIKESSFDIDKWLEMFFENTVPALLHFLYKYGMVFSPHGENSILIIEDNLPVGLAMKDFVDDINICKNPVAELRSLPQQVKDAIPQVEDDYLLQFIHTGLFVVHYRYISSILADKLNYPELYFYQKLDECIQKYQTSNPELKSRFERFDLYKPTFTKLCLNRLRIFEVGYSDYSARPKVISTGQLDNPLYLAQSTKNIDKDLFKHNRVSFRTFDLEHDLDTIHSWMNKPHVAKFWSLNKSKSELKKHFCNMLSKPNQKLLILSIDNSEIAYAEIYNTQTDRIADYFSTDDNEYGWHLLIGPEESIGKGYSKLLVEALSKYCFDMLGANKVIFEPDIKVIPFQKIAPKIGYSNLGEIALPEKQAYLFSCSKSSFIEGETL
;
A
#
# COMPACT_ATOMS: atom_id res chain seq x y z
N MET A 1 -0.45 8.21 42.50
CA MET A 1 -1.52 7.74 41.60
C MET A 1 -0.90 7.60 40.22
N LYS A 2 -0.71 6.37 39.71
CA LYS A 2 -0.26 6.18 38.32
C LYS A 2 -1.43 6.63 37.44
N ASN A 3 -1.20 7.58 36.52
CA ASN A 3 -2.19 7.94 35.51
C ASN A 3 -2.61 6.65 34.79
N GLU A 4 -3.86 6.26 34.92
CA GLU A 4 -4.41 5.08 34.24
C GLU A 4 -4.42 5.36 32.74
N ILE A 5 -3.75 4.49 31.95
CA ILE A 5 -3.65 4.66 30.50
C ILE A 5 -5.04 4.43 29.90
N ASN A 6 -5.63 5.44 29.27
CA ASN A 6 -6.88 5.30 28.54
C ASN A 6 -6.61 4.73 27.14
N TYR A 7 -6.60 3.39 27.05
CA TYR A 7 -6.36 2.68 25.78
C TYR A 7 -7.43 2.95 24.72
N TYR A 8 -8.68 3.16 25.13
CA TYR A 8 -9.76 3.52 24.19
C TYR A 8 -9.44 4.83 23.48
N LYS A 9 -9.07 5.86 24.24
CA LYS A 9 -8.67 7.17 23.70
C LYS A 9 -7.52 7.03 22.70
N ILE A 10 -6.47 6.25 23.03
CA ILE A 10 -5.33 6.03 22.13
C ILE A 10 -5.76 5.31 20.84
N ALA A 11 -6.54 4.23 20.95
CA ALA A 11 -6.99 3.45 19.79
C ALA A 11 -7.91 4.29 18.89
N SER A 12 -8.87 5.00 19.49
CA SER A 12 -9.82 5.87 18.80
C SER A 12 -9.12 7.05 18.11
N THR A 13 -8.17 7.74 18.76
CA THR A 13 -7.37 8.80 18.10
C THR A 13 -6.60 8.27 16.89
N ARG A 14 -5.93 7.11 17.01
CA ARG A 14 -5.18 6.51 15.88
C ARG A 14 -6.11 6.15 14.71
N LEU A 15 -7.28 5.59 15.01
CA LEU A 15 -8.26 5.24 13.99
C LEU A 15 -8.84 6.51 13.33
N LEU A 16 -9.09 7.57 14.10
CA LEU A 16 -9.52 8.87 13.61
C LEU A 16 -8.52 9.45 12.60
N GLU A 17 -7.23 9.49 12.96
CA GLU A 17 -6.14 9.95 12.09
C GLU A 17 -6.05 9.12 10.81
N LYS A 18 -6.18 7.80 10.92
CA LYS A 18 -6.23 6.88 9.78
C LYS A 18 -7.43 7.15 8.87
N ILE A 19 -8.62 7.38 9.44
CA ILE A 19 -9.82 7.72 8.67
C ILE A 19 -9.57 9.02 7.90
N ILE A 20 -9.08 10.08 8.54
CA ILE A 20 -8.79 11.35 7.86
C ILE A 20 -7.78 11.13 6.72
N SER A 21 -6.68 10.42 6.99
CA SER A 21 -5.64 10.13 5.99
C SER A 21 -6.18 9.37 4.78
N GLU A 22 -6.80 8.20 5.00
CA GLU A 22 -7.20 7.29 3.93
C GLU A 22 -8.47 7.78 3.21
N PHE A 23 -9.39 8.47 3.89
CA PHE A 23 -10.54 9.10 3.24
C PHE A 23 -10.14 10.32 2.42
N SER A 24 -9.12 11.08 2.86
CA SER A 24 -8.55 12.15 2.03
C SER A 24 -7.84 11.57 0.82
N TYR A 25 -7.07 10.50 1.02
CA TYR A 25 -6.46 9.77 -0.10
C TYR A 25 -7.51 9.29 -1.09
N GLU A 26 -8.64 8.72 -0.68
CA GLU A 26 -9.70 8.27 -1.60
C GLU A 26 -10.64 9.39 -2.10
N GLY A 27 -10.34 10.65 -1.79
CA GLY A 27 -11.16 11.81 -2.17
C GLY A 27 -12.57 11.82 -1.57
N ILE A 28 -12.80 11.02 -0.51
CA ILE A 28 -14.00 11.08 0.32
C ILE A 28 -13.97 12.37 1.15
N PHE A 29 -12.83 12.65 1.76
CA PHE A 29 -12.54 13.93 2.40
C PHE A 29 -11.69 14.81 1.49
N LYS A 30 -11.90 16.12 1.56
CA LYS A 30 -11.18 17.11 0.76
C LYS A 30 -10.67 18.23 1.68
N PRO A 31 -9.71 17.93 2.57
CA PRO A 31 -9.14 18.95 3.43
C PRO A 31 -8.42 20.02 2.59
N LEU A 32 -8.60 21.28 2.97
CA LEU A 32 -7.94 22.41 2.35
C LEU A 32 -6.69 22.75 3.16
N GLN A 33 -5.56 22.88 2.48
CA GLN A 33 -4.36 23.46 3.07
C GLN A 33 -4.56 24.98 3.12
N LYS A 34 -4.59 25.57 4.32
CA LYS A 34 -4.79 27.02 4.50
C LYS A 34 -3.48 27.79 4.74
N ASP A 35 -2.39 27.05 4.96
CA ASP A 35 -1.04 27.59 5.17
C ASP A 35 -0.03 26.56 4.65
N ILE A 36 0.65 26.91 3.55
CA ILE A 36 1.63 26.02 2.90
C ILE A 36 2.93 25.88 3.70
N ASP A 37 3.28 26.89 4.49
CA ASP A 37 4.51 26.89 5.28
C ASP A 37 4.35 26.15 6.62
N GLN A 38 3.13 26.02 7.13
CA GLN A 38 2.84 25.32 8.40
C GLN A 38 2.33 23.89 8.26
N GLU A 39 2.10 23.39 7.03
CA GLU A 39 1.54 22.04 6.78
C GLU A 39 0.22 21.80 7.54
N VAL A 40 -0.59 22.86 7.72
CA VAL A 40 -1.88 22.81 8.43
C VAL A 40 -3.03 22.68 7.45
N TYR A 41 -3.87 21.68 7.70
CA TYR A 41 -5.03 21.33 6.89
C TYR A 41 -6.30 21.53 7.69
N THR A 42 -7.36 21.96 6.99
CA THR A 42 -8.72 22.09 7.54
C THR A 42 -9.68 21.23 6.74
N LEU A 43 -10.35 20.28 7.40
CA LEU A 43 -11.51 19.57 6.87
C LEU A 43 -12.78 20.30 7.30
N GLU A 44 -13.38 21.05 6.39
CA GLU A 44 -14.62 21.78 6.62
C GLU A 44 -15.83 20.87 6.43
N ILE A 45 -16.74 20.87 7.40
CA ILE A 45 -18.02 20.13 7.31
C ILE A 45 -19.15 21.11 7.04
N ASN A 46 -19.19 22.20 7.81
CA ASN A 46 -20.06 23.35 7.58
C ASN A 46 -19.44 24.61 8.22
N SER A 47 -20.14 25.75 8.16
CA SER A 47 -19.64 27.03 8.67
C SER A 47 -19.26 27.03 10.16
N ASN A 48 -19.86 26.14 10.95
CA ASN A 48 -19.70 26.10 12.40
C ASN A 48 -18.93 24.88 12.90
N LEU A 49 -18.64 23.89 12.04
CA LEU A 49 -18.01 22.63 12.40
C LEU A 49 -16.91 22.27 11.39
N TYR A 50 -15.68 22.14 11.89
CA TYR A 50 -14.53 21.74 11.08
C TYR A 50 -13.46 21.07 11.94
N TYR A 51 -12.55 20.35 11.28
CA TYR A 51 -11.38 19.73 11.90
C TYR A 51 -10.10 20.39 11.39
N LYS A 52 -9.15 20.69 12.28
CA LYS A 52 -7.82 21.19 11.94
C LYS A 52 -6.75 20.21 12.37
N PHE A 53 -5.74 19.99 11.53
CA PHE A 53 -4.66 19.06 11.81
C PHE A 53 -3.40 19.43 11.03
N LYS A 54 -2.26 18.92 11.49
CA LYS A 54 -0.99 19.00 10.75
C LYS A 54 -0.77 17.71 9.98
N ALA A 55 -0.29 17.81 8.75
CA ALA A 55 -0.02 16.63 7.94
C ALA A 55 1.04 16.88 6.88
N VAL A 56 1.84 15.85 6.58
CA VAL A 56 2.79 15.88 5.47
C VAL A 56 2.12 15.24 4.25
N GLN A 57 2.12 15.93 3.12
CA GLN A 57 1.73 15.34 1.83
C GLN A 57 2.87 14.45 1.32
N ARG A 58 2.53 13.21 0.97
CA ARG A 58 3.48 12.18 0.54
C ARG A 58 3.47 12.00 -0.97
N ILE A 59 4.40 11.18 -1.46
CA ILE A 59 4.65 11.00 -2.90
C ILE A 59 3.45 10.52 -3.74
N TYR A 60 2.47 9.84 -3.13
CA TYR A 60 1.20 9.47 -3.80
C TYR A 60 0.07 10.48 -3.58
N GLY A 61 0.39 11.66 -3.06
CA GLY A 61 -0.56 12.71 -2.69
C GLY A 61 -1.34 12.42 -1.40
N ASN A 62 -1.10 11.29 -0.72
CA ASN A 62 -1.75 10.98 0.55
C ASN A 62 -1.20 11.87 1.69
N LEU A 63 -2.05 12.15 2.68
CA LEU A 63 -1.66 12.93 3.86
C LEU A 63 -1.26 12.00 5.00
N THR A 64 -0.06 12.15 5.55
CA THR A 64 0.32 11.52 6.82
C THR A 64 0.07 12.50 7.95
N ILE A 65 -0.94 12.22 8.77
CA ILE A 65 -1.34 13.09 9.88
C ILE A 65 -0.30 13.06 10.99
N GLU A 66 0.10 14.22 11.50
CA GLU A 66 0.95 14.32 12.68
C GLU A 66 0.17 13.82 13.91
N LYS A 67 0.77 12.88 14.63
CA LYS A 67 0.13 12.20 15.76
C LYS A 67 -0.33 13.19 16.83
N ASN A 68 -1.59 13.04 17.26
CA ASN A 68 -2.31 13.88 18.22
C ASN A 68 -2.47 15.35 17.79
N SER A 69 -2.31 15.69 16.51
CA SER A 69 -2.44 17.08 16.02
C SER A 69 -3.89 17.49 15.70
N VAL A 70 -4.81 16.52 15.62
CA VAL A 70 -6.18 16.78 15.16
C VAL A 70 -6.99 17.46 16.27
N THR A 71 -7.64 18.57 15.91
CA THR A 71 -8.56 19.33 16.77
C THR A 71 -9.90 19.48 16.09
N ARG A 72 -10.98 19.29 16.86
CA ARG A 72 -12.36 19.51 16.45
C ARG A 72 -12.78 20.92 16.89
N HIS A 73 -13.43 21.65 16.01
CA HIS A 73 -13.91 23.01 16.27
C HIS A 73 -15.41 23.09 16.01
N GLU A 74 -16.18 23.51 17.01
CA GLU A 74 -17.64 23.64 16.90
C GLU A 74 -18.12 24.92 17.59
N SER A 75 -18.79 25.82 16.87
CA SER A 75 -19.46 27.02 17.44
C SER A 75 -18.61 27.80 18.48
N ASN A 76 -17.32 28.02 18.17
CA ASN A 76 -16.28 28.67 18.99
C ASN A 76 -15.63 27.83 20.11
N SER A 77 -16.00 26.57 20.25
CA SER A 77 -15.27 25.59 21.08
C SER A 77 -14.18 24.90 20.27
N MET A 78 -13.05 24.58 20.92
CA MET A 78 -11.96 23.79 20.35
C MET A 78 -11.58 22.69 21.34
N GLU A 79 -11.51 21.45 20.85
CA GLU A 79 -11.11 20.29 21.64
C GLU A 79 -10.19 19.35 20.83
N PRO A 80 -9.32 18.57 21.49
CA PRO A 80 -8.60 17.49 20.82
C PRO A 80 -9.60 16.49 20.22
N ALA A 81 -9.39 16.08 18.97
CA ALA A 81 -10.22 15.09 18.33
C ALA A 81 -9.72 13.68 18.68
N ASP A 82 -10.44 12.97 19.55
CA ASP A 82 -10.06 11.63 20.02
C ASP A 82 -11.19 10.58 19.88
N ASP A 83 -12.31 10.95 19.26
CA ASP A 83 -13.46 10.08 19.01
C ASP A 83 -13.66 9.84 17.50
N ALA A 84 -13.20 8.69 17.01
CA ALA A 84 -13.34 8.30 15.60
C ALA A 84 -14.80 8.14 15.18
N ILE A 85 -15.70 7.77 16.10
CA ILE A 85 -17.13 7.61 15.80
C ILE A 85 -17.77 8.99 15.66
N ARG A 86 -17.43 9.94 16.55
CA ARG A 86 -17.87 11.33 16.44
C ARG A 86 -17.48 11.96 15.10
N LEU A 87 -16.25 11.71 14.62
CA LEU A 87 -15.81 12.14 13.28
C LEU A 87 -16.75 11.62 12.18
N ILE A 88 -17.15 10.35 12.23
CA ILE A 88 -18.07 9.78 11.23
C ILE A 88 -19.43 10.45 11.30
N ILE A 89 -20.00 10.64 12.50
CA ILE A 89 -21.31 11.31 12.63
C ILE A 89 -21.24 12.76 12.14
N ASP A 90 -20.18 13.50 12.50
CA ASP A 90 -19.98 14.87 12.06
C ASP A 90 -19.89 14.96 10.54
N THR A 91 -19.23 14.01 9.90
CA THR A 91 -18.98 14.01 8.45
C THR A 91 -20.13 13.42 7.62
N LEU A 92 -21.24 12.98 8.22
CA LEU A 92 -22.40 12.46 7.46
C LEU A 92 -22.93 13.48 6.45
N ALA A 93 -22.92 14.77 6.79
CA ALA A 93 -23.42 15.84 5.93
C ALA A 93 -22.61 16.00 4.62
N ILE A 94 -21.33 15.62 4.62
CA ILE A 94 -20.45 15.73 3.43
C ILE A 94 -20.20 14.38 2.75
N THR A 95 -20.42 13.27 3.46
CA THR A 95 -20.19 11.91 2.94
C THR A 95 -21.45 11.26 2.39
N ASN A 96 -22.65 11.65 2.84
CA ASN A 96 -23.94 11.11 2.41
C ASN A 96 -24.05 9.58 2.55
N ILE A 97 -23.41 8.99 3.57
CA ILE A 97 -23.57 7.57 3.89
C ILE A 97 -25.01 7.34 4.36
N ASP A 98 -25.70 6.33 3.84
CA ASP A 98 -27.06 5.99 4.26
C ASP A 98 -27.10 5.46 5.71
N SER A 99 -28.24 5.59 6.37
CA SER A 99 -28.38 5.27 7.80
C SER A 99 -28.10 3.80 8.14
N VAL A 100 -28.42 2.85 7.24
CA VAL A 100 -28.18 1.42 7.48
C VAL A 100 -26.68 1.17 7.45
N THR A 101 -26.00 1.65 6.41
CA THR A 101 -24.56 1.57 6.30
C THR A 101 -23.86 2.29 7.43
N THR A 102 -24.32 3.48 7.84
CA THR A 102 -23.76 4.21 8.99
C THR A 102 -23.83 3.39 10.26
N ALA A 103 -24.98 2.78 10.58
CA ALA A 103 -25.15 2.00 11.80
C ALA A 103 -24.20 0.79 11.85
N HIS A 104 -24.06 0.07 10.75
CA HIS A 104 -23.12 -1.04 10.67
C HIS A 104 -21.65 -0.60 10.63
N PHE A 105 -21.35 0.53 9.98
CA PHE A 105 -20.00 1.09 9.95
C PHE A 105 -19.54 1.47 11.37
N ILE A 106 -20.41 2.10 12.17
CA ILE A 106 -20.14 2.38 13.59
C ILE A 106 -19.87 1.09 14.38
N LYS A 107 -20.62 0.02 14.12
CA LYS A 107 -20.38 -1.28 14.75
C LYS A 107 -19.00 -1.84 14.40
N GLU A 108 -18.59 -1.78 13.14
CA GLU A 108 -17.25 -2.25 12.72
C GLU A 108 -16.12 -1.38 13.24
N LEU A 109 -16.32 -0.06 13.35
CA LEU A 109 -15.36 0.85 13.98
C LEU A 109 -15.18 0.51 15.46
N ASN A 110 -16.27 0.26 16.19
CA ASN A 110 -16.19 -0.22 17.57
C ASN A 110 -15.43 -1.54 17.69
N ASN A 111 -15.68 -2.50 16.80
CA ASN A 111 -14.94 -3.77 16.78
C ASN A 111 -13.45 -3.57 16.46
N THR A 112 -13.13 -2.64 15.56
CA THR A 112 -11.74 -2.29 15.22
C THR A 112 -11.04 -1.59 16.40
N ILE A 113 -11.71 -0.66 17.09
CA ILE A 113 -11.19 -0.02 18.30
C ILE A 113 -10.98 -1.06 19.41
N TYR A 114 -11.94 -1.96 19.63
CA TYR A 114 -11.82 -3.05 20.59
C TYR A 114 -10.60 -3.93 20.31
N ALA A 115 -10.36 -4.22 19.04
CA ALA A 115 -9.19 -4.97 18.61
C ALA A 115 -7.88 -4.22 18.85
N ASP A 116 -7.83 -2.94 18.53
CA ASP A 116 -6.65 -2.11 18.74
C ASP A 116 -6.36 -1.90 20.23
N ILE A 117 -7.39 -1.85 21.10
CA ILE A 117 -7.22 -1.86 22.57
C ILE A 117 -6.54 -3.16 23.00
N ALA A 118 -7.00 -4.31 22.52
CA ALA A 118 -6.41 -5.60 22.88
C ALA A 118 -4.93 -5.68 22.45
N ILE A 119 -4.59 -5.13 21.29
CA ILE A 119 -3.21 -5.02 20.81
C ILE A 119 -2.38 -4.09 21.72
N LEU A 120 -2.91 -2.93 22.09
CA LEU A 120 -2.23 -1.96 22.95
C LEU A 120 -2.04 -2.46 24.40
N GLN A 121 -2.92 -3.35 24.87
CA GLN A 121 -2.88 -3.90 26.23
C GLN A 121 -1.94 -5.10 26.37
N LYS A 122 -1.52 -5.73 25.28
CA LYS A 122 -0.48 -6.76 25.34
C LYS A 122 0.78 -6.19 25.95
N ASP A 123 1.57 -7.06 26.58
CA ASP A 123 2.93 -6.74 26.99
C ASP A 123 3.62 -6.02 25.81
N ASN A 124 4.16 -4.82 26.07
CA ASN A 124 4.77 -3.96 25.04
C ASN A 124 6.05 -4.61 24.50
N ILE A 125 5.90 -5.65 23.67
CA ILE A 125 6.98 -6.25 22.91
C ILE A 125 7.45 -5.19 21.91
N SER A 126 8.74 -4.90 21.94
CA SER A 126 9.33 -3.88 21.08
C SER A 126 9.28 -4.32 19.62
N ALA A 127 9.34 -3.36 18.69
CA ALA A 127 9.50 -3.68 17.27
C ALA A 127 10.68 -4.66 17.03
N LYS A 128 11.79 -4.47 17.75
CA LYS A 128 12.99 -5.32 17.68
C LYS A 128 12.74 -6.77 18.09
N ASP A 129 11.88 -7.00 19.07
CA ASP A 129 11.63 -8.35 19.59
C ASP A 129 10.57 -9.08 18.77
N ILE A 130 9.59 -8.36 18.19
CA ILE A 130 8.51 -8.96 17.41
C ILE A 130 9.05 -9.73 16.21
N TYR A 131 9.93 -9.14 15.40
CA TYR A 131 10.37 -9.80 14.16
C TYR A 131 11.30 -11.01 14.41
N LYS A 132 11.70 -11.25 15.68
CA LYS A 132 12.50 -12.40 16.12
C LYS A 132 11.65 -13.55 16.66
N LEU A 133 10.34 -13.36 16.80
CA LEU A 133 9.41 -14.41 17.18
C LEU A 133 9.26 -15.45 16.05
N PRO A 134 8.81 -16.67 16.35
CA PRO A 134 8.45 -17.61 15.28
C PRO A 134 7.34 -17.03 14.41
N TYR A 135 7.37 -17.33 13.10
CA TYR A 135 6.50 -16.73 12.08
C TYR A 135 5.02 -16.60 12.48
N ALA A 136 4.40 -17.66 13.01
CA ALA A 136 2.99 -17.65 13.43
C ALA A 136 2.69 -16.64 14.56
N TYR A 137 3.66 -16.35 15.43
CA TYR A 137 3.51 -15.36 16.51
C TYR A 137 3.73 -13.93 16.02
N ILE A 138 4.55 -13.72 14.98
CA ILE A 138 4.71 -12.40 14.33
C ILE A 138 3.35 -11.94 13.78
N GLU A 139 2.65 -12.84 13.09
CA GLU A 139 1.36 -12.61 12.44
C GLU A 139 0.30 -12.10 13.43
N GLY A 140 0.24 -12.67 14.64
CA GLY A 140 -0.67 -12.25 15.70
C GLY A 140 -0.28 -10.95 16.40
N ASN A 141 0.76 -10.23 15.96
CA ASN A 141 1.13 -8.90 16.48
C ASN A 141 0.83 -7.77 15.48
N MET A 142 0.38 -8.10 14.26
CA MET A 142 0.16 -7.11 13.21
C MET A 142 -1.09 -6.26 13.47
N THR A 143 -1.08 -5.03 12.95
CA THR A 143 -2.15 -4.02 13.15
C THR A 143 -3.23 -4.06 12.06
N GLY A 144 -3.25 -5.10 11.22
CA GLY A 144 -4.18 -5.30 10.12
C GLY A 144 -3.86 -4.47 8.88
N HIS A 145 -4.76 -4.50 7.88
CA HIS A 145 -4.54 -3.85 6.59
C HIS A 145 -4.32 -2.32 6.74
N PRO A 146 -3.25 -1.74 6.16
CA PRO A 146 -2.89 -0.35 6.42
C PRO A 146 -3.87 0.64 5.77
N TRP A 147 -4.47 0.29 4.63
CA TRP A 147 -5.45 1.14 3.92
C TRP A 147 -6.91 1.06 4.42
N PHE A 148 -7.47 -0.14 4.63
CA PHE A 148 -8.85 -0.25 5.15
C PHE A 148 -8.98 0.35 6.54
N VAL A 149 -9.95 1.25 6.75
CA VAL A 149 -10.25 1.83 8.07
C VAL A 149 -10.94 0.80 8.97
N ILE A 150 -11.84 -0.01 8.41
CA ILE A 150 -12.48 -1.15 9.09
C ILE A 150 -11.77 -2.46 8.74
N ASN A 151 -10.52 -2.58 9.21
CA ASN A 151 -9.67 -3.73 8.93
C ASN A 151 -9.85 -4.91 9.90
N LYS A 152 -10.56 -4.72 11.02
CA LYS A 152 -10.81 -5.74 12.05
C LYS A 152 -12.28 -5.82 12.48
N GLY A 153 -13.21 -5.54 11.55
CA GLY A 153 -14.64 -5.51 11.82
C GLY A 153 -15.25 -6.86 12.21
N ARG A 154 -14.87 -7.95 11.52
CA ARG A 154 -15.19 -9.36 11.88
C ARG A 154 -16.66 -9.59 12.25
N ILE A 155 -17.58 -9.05 11.46
CA ILE A 155 -19.01 -9.16 11.70
C ILE A 155 -19.43 -10.63 11.65
N GLY A 156 -19.94 -11.10 12.78
CA GLY A 156 -20.28 -12.50 13.04
C GLY A 156 -19.73 -12.96 14.39
N PHE A 157 -18.56 -12.47 14.81
CA PHE A 157 -18.04 -12.73 16.16
C PHE A 157 -18.75 -11.92 17.22
N ASN A 158 -19.12 -12.57 18.32
CA ASN A 158 -19.36 -11.89 19.59
C ASN A 158 -18.03 -11.69 20.36
N ALA A 159 -18.08 -11.05 21.52
CA ALA A 159 -16.88 -10.75 22.32
C ALA A 159 -16.10 -12.01 22.77
N SER A 160 -16.80 -13.11 23.06
CA SER A 160 -16.15 -14.37 23.44
C SER A 160 -15.48 -15.02 22.23
N ASP A 161 -16.15 -15.02 21.07
CA ASP A 161 -15.58 -15.52 19.82
C ASP A 161 -14.33 -14.75 19.43
N TYR A 162 -14.39 -13.42 19.52
CA TYR A 162 -13.23 -12.56 19.28
C TYR A 162 -12.05 -12.97 20.17
N THR A 163 -12.28 -13.09 21.48
CA THR A 163 -11.23 -13.46 22.46
C THR A 163 -10.58 -14.81 22.12
N ASN A 164 -11.35 -15.75 21.58
CA ASN A 164 -10.90 -17.11 21.33
C ASN A 164 -10.29 -17.33 19.94
N TYR A 165 -10.66 -16.52 18.94
CA TYR A 165 -10.37 -16.81 17.54
C TYR A 165 -9.68 -15.68 16.77
N ALA A 166 -9.63 -14.46 17.30
CA ALA A 166 -8.94 -13.37 16.63
C ALA A 166 -7.40 -13.58 16.64
N PRO A 167 -6.69 -13.34 15.52
CA PRO A 167 -5.24 -13.54 15.42
C PRO A 167 -4.43 -12.80 16.49
N GLU A 168 -4.81 -11.55 16.76
CA GLU A 168 -4.20 -10.71 17.78
C GLU A 168 -4.48 -11.17 19.20
N MET A 169 -5.36 -12.14 19.44
CA MET A 169 -5.52 -12.71 20.78
C MET A 169 -4.54 -13.87 21.03
N GLN A 170 -3.94 -14.41 19.95
CA GLN A 170 -2.98 -15.51 19.97
C GLN A 170 -3.41 -16.68 20.88
N LYS A 171 -4.73 -16.94 20.91
CA LYS A 171 -5.27 -18.09 21.64
C LYS A 171 -5.06 -19.35 20.81
N ILE A 172 -4.71 -20.42 21.52
CA ILE A 172 -4.57 -21.74 20.93
C ILE A 172 -5.92 -22.23 20.45
N ILE A 173 -5.97 -22.68 19.20
CA ILE A 173 -7.15 -23.25 18.57
C ILE A 173 -6.89 -24.73 18.29
N ASN A 174 -7.74 -25.59 18.85
CA ASN A 174 -7.84 -26.99 18.45
C ASN A 174 -9.00 -27.12 17.45
N LEU A 175 -8.70 -27.54 16.23
CA LEU A 175 -9.68 -27.66 15.15
C LEU A 175 -10.70 -28.75 15.46
N VAL A 176 -11.91 -28.62 14.94
CA VAL A 176 -12.91 -29.69 14.99
C VAL A 176 -12.66 -30.65 13.83
N TRP A 177 -12.77 -31.95 14.06
CA TRP A 177 -12.77 -32.98 13.02
C TRP A 177 -14.16 -33.56 12.83
N ILE A 178 -14.56 -33.71 11.57
CA ILE A 178 -15.82 -34.33 11.18
C ILE A 178 -15.59 -35.39 10.10
N ALA A 179 -16.42 -36.42 10.05
CA ALA A 179 -16.56 -37.29 8.89
C ALA A 179 -17.69 -36.75 8.01
N VAL A 180 -17.47 -36.62 6.71
CA VAL A 180 -18.48 -36.20 5.72
C VAL A 180 -18.58 -37.26 4.64
N LYS A 181 -19.80 -37.68 4.32
CA LYS A 181 -20.05 -38.66 3.27
C LYS A 181 -19.46 -38.20 1.94
N LYS A 182 -18.80 -39.12 1.23
CA LYS A 182 -18.06 -38.81 -0.01
C LYS A 182 -18.91 -38.13 -1.08
N ASP A 183 -20.19 -38.49 -1.21
CA ASP A 183 -21.11 -37.89 -2.20
C ASP A 183 -21.29 -36.37 -2.02
N LEU A 184 -21.01 -35.84 -0.83
CA LEU A 184 -21.12 -34.41 -0.53
C LEU A 184 -19.83 -33.64 -0.79
N VAL A 185 -18.71 -34.32 -1.03
CA VAL A 185 -17.38 -33.70 -1.05
C VAL A 185 -16.72 -33.92 -2.41
N THR A 186 -16.28 -32.82 -3.01
CA THR A 186 -15.29 -32.88 -4.09
C THR A 186 -13.91 -32.68 -3.48
N PHE A 187 -13.12 -33.75 -3.47
CA PHE A 187 -11.71 -33.72 -3.09
C PHE A 187 -10.83 -33.55 -4.32
N SER A 188 -9.77 -32.77 -4.21
CA SER A 188 -8.77 -32.57 -5.28
C SER A 188 -7.38 -32.46 -4.67
N SER A 189 -6.37 -32.92 -5.39
CA SER A 189 -4.97 -32.88 -4.94
C SER A 189 -4.01 -32.78 -6.12
N VAL A 190 -2.77 -32.38 -5.84
CA VAL A 190 -1.68 -32.46 -6.81
C VAL A 190 -1.38 -33.93 -7.15
N THR A 191 -0.85 -34.20 -8.33
CA THR A 191 -0.57 -35.56 -8.85
C THR A 191 0.30 -36.39 -7.91
N ALA A 192 1.24 -35.75 -7.23
CA ALA A 192 2.17 -36.42 -6.32
C ALA A 192 1.54 -36.82 -4.98
N THR A 193 0.28 -36.47 -4.71
CA THR A 193 -0.38 -36.76 -3.43
C THR A 193 -1.83 -37.23 -3.57
N ASP A 194 -2.31 -37.91 -2.54
CA ASP A 194 -3.69 -38.38 -2.43
C ASP A 194 -4.28 -38.08 -1.05
N TYR A 195 -5.57 -38.37 -0.90
CA TYR A 195 -6.28 -38.15 0.37
C TYR A 195 -5.65 -38.90 1.55
N LEU A 196 -5.15 -40.12 1.35
CA LEU A 196 -4.56 -40.91 2.43
C LEU A 196 -3.24 -40.30 2.92
N GLN A 197 -2.41 -39.82 2.00
CA GLN A 197 -1.16 -39.15 2.33
C GLN A 197 -1.40 -37.85 3.12
N ILE A 198 -2.37 -37.03 2.70
CA ILE A 198 -2.75 -35.82 3.45
C ILE A 198 -3.25 -36.21 4.85
N THR A 199 -4.17 -37.16 4.93
CA THR A 199 -4.77 -37.57 6.21
C THR A 199 -3.73 -38.15 7.17
N ASN A 200 -2.81 -38.99 6.68
CA ASN A 200 -1.75 -39.60 7.50
C ASN A 200 -0.71 -38.58 7.96
N LYS A 201 -0.49 -37.50 7.20
CA LYS A 201 0.39 -36.40 7.62
C LYS A 201 -0.26 -35.50 8.66
N GLU A 202 -1.56 -35.24 8.53
CA GLU A 202 -2.28 -34.33 9.42
C GLU A 202 -2.73 -34.99 10.72
N ILE A 203 -3.20 -36.24 10.65
CA ILE A 203 -3.81 -36.97 11.76
C ILE A 203 -2.92 -38.15 12.14
N ASN A 204 -2.53 -38.23 13.41
CA ASN A 204 -1.77 -39.38 13.91
C ASN A 204 -2.61 -40.67 13.87
N SER A 205 -1.94 -41.82 13.76
CA SER A 205 -2.58 -43.12 13.58
C SER A 205 -3.56 -43.51 14.68
N GLU A 206 -3.27 -43.16 15.95
CA GLU A 206 -4.14 -43.45 17.08
C GLU A 206 -5.46 -42.66 17.00
N THR A 207 -5.37 -41.37 16.67
CA THR A 207 -6.53 -40.49 16.50
C THR A 207 -7.37 -40.94 15.31
N LEU A 208 -6.74 -41.32 14.20
CA LEU A 208 -7.43 -41.84 13.02
C LEU A 208 -8.19 -43.15 13.31
N LEU A 209 -7.59 -44.07 14.09
CA LEU A 209 -8.27 -45.28 14.55
C LEU A 209 -9.48 -44.98 15.44
N SER A 210 -9.35 -44.01 16.34
CA SER A 210 -10.45 -43.53 17.19
C SER A 210 -11.59 -42.93 16.36
N PHE A 211 -11.27 -42.12 15.34
CA PHE A 211 -12.25 -41.56 14.42
C PHE A 211 -12.99 -42.65 13.63
N ASN A 212 -12.27 -43.62 13.08
CA ASN A 212 -12.87 -44.76 12.38
C ASN A 212 -13.80 -45.58 13.29
N LYS A 213 -13.44 -45.76 14.56
CA LYS A 213 -14.31 -46.41 15.56
C LYS A 213 -15.59 -45.60 15.79
N THR A 214 -15.49 -44.27 15.91
CA THR A 214 -16.67 -43.39 16.07
C THR A 214 -17.61 -43.48 14.86
N ILE A 215 -17.08 -43.53 13.63
CA ILE A 215 -17.90 -43.71 12.42
C ILE A 215 -18.65 -45.05 12.47
N LYS A 216 -17.95 -46.15 12.80
CA LYS A 216 -18.56 -47.48 12.95
C LYS A 216 -19.61 -47.54 14.05
N MET A 217 -19.39 -46.87 15.19
CA MET A 217 -20.37 -46.77 16.28
C MET A 217 -21.66 -46.03 15.87
N ASN A 218 -21.60 -45.21 14.83
CA ASN A 218 -22.78 -44.58 14.23
C ASN A 218 -23.41 -45.44 13.10
N GLY A 219 -23.01 -46.70 12.96
CA GLY A 219 -23.56 -47.64 11.98
C GLY A 219 -23.16 -47.35 10.53
N LYS A 220 -22.00 -46.72 10.31
CA LYS A 220 -21.49 -46.32 9.00
C LYS A 220 -20.10 -46.92 8.75
N GLU A 221 -19.73 -47.11 7.48
CA GLU A 221 -18.40 -47.60 7.11
C GLU A 221 -17.41 -46.44 6.87
N PRO A 222 -16.21 -46.44 7.50
CA PRO A 222 -15.24 -45.36 7.32
C PRO A 222 -14.79 -45.13 5.87
N SER A 223 -14.84 -46.15 5.01
CA SER A 223 -14.50 -46.04 3.59
C SER A 223 -15.41 -45.09 2.81
N ASP A 224 -16.60 -44.79 3.33
CA ASP A 224 -17.62 -43.99 2.65
C ASP A 224 -17.52 -42.49 3.00
N PHE A 225 -16.53 -42.12 3.81
CA PHE A 225 -16.37 -40.78 4.35
C PHE A 225 -14.99 -40.18 4.06
N TYR A 226 -14.96 -38.86 3.97
CA TYR A 226 -13.76 -38.06 4.16
C TYR A 226 -13.74 -37.50 5.59
N ILE A 227 -12.55 -37.37 6.17
CA ILE A 227 -12.33 -36.75 7.48
C ILE A 227 -11.78 -35.35 7.23
N LEU A 228 -12.56 -34.32 7.60
CA LEU A 228 -12.27 -32.93 7.29
C LEU A 228 -12.13 -32.09 8.56
N PRO A 229 -11.16 -31.15 8.60
CA PRO A 229 -11.07 -30.16 9.66
C PRO A 229 -12.11 -29.06 9.47
N VAL A 230 -12.61 -28.50 10.57
CA VAL A 230 -13.57 -27.39 10.59
C VAL A 230 -13.16 -26.42 11.68
N HIS A 231 -13.27 -25.12 11.40
CA HIS A 231 -13.03 -24.11 12.42
C HIS A 231 -14.07 -24.24 13.54
N PRO A 232 -13.69 -24.23 14.84
CA PRO A 232 -14.64 -24.46 15.94
C PRO A 232 -15.83 -23.50 15.96
N TRP A 233 -15.62 -22.24 15.58
CA TRP A 233 -16.70 -21.27 15.41
C TRP A 233 -17.65 -21.65 14.26
N GLN A 234 -17.11 -22.07 13.11
CA GLN A 234 -17.88 -22.43 11.93
C GLN A 234 -18.75 -23.66 12.19
N TRP A 235 -18.22 -24.63 12.93
CA TRP A 235 -18.96 -25.81 13.39
C TRP A 235 -20.23 -25.40 14.15
N LYS A 236 -20.08 -24.56 15.19
CA LYS A 236 -21.17 -24.16 16.08
C LYS A 236 -22.19 -23.23 15.43
N ASN A 237 -21.73 -22.29 14.61
CA ASN A 237 -22.55 -21.18 14.13
C ASN A 237 -23.10 -21.36 12.72
N ALA A 238 -22.51 -22.25 11.91
CA ALA A 238 -22.98 -22.51 10.56
C ALA A 238 -23.30 -23.98 10.36
N VAL A 239 -22.31 -24.88 10.51
CA VAL A 239 -22.46 -26.28 10.10
C VAL A 239 -23.59 -26.99 10.86
N MET A 240 -23.65 -26.85 12.19
CA MET A 240 -24.71 -27.48 13.00
C MET A 240 -26.12 -27.05 12.60
N GLN A 241 -26.30 -25.80 12.17
CA GLN A 241 -27.60 -25.21 11.83
C GLN A 241 -28.00 -25.44 10.36
N GLN A 242 -27.02 -25.43 9.45
CA GLN A 242 -27.27 -25.50 8.01
C GLN A 242 -27.24 -26.95 7.48
N PHE A 243 -26.52 -27.86 8.15
CA PHE A 243 -26.40 -29.28 7.77
C PHE A 243 -27.14 -30.23 8.73
N THR A 244 -28.16 -29.74 9.46
CA THR A 244 -28.84 -30.51 10.53
C THR A 244 -29.39 -31.86 10.07
N LYS A 245 -29.98 -31.94 8.87
CA LYS A 245 -30.45 -33.22 8.31
C LYS A 245 -29.30 -34.23 8.15
N TYR A 246 -28.18 -33.80 7.58
CA TYR A 246 -27.03 -34.68 7.33
C TYR A 246 -26.35 -35.14 8.62
N ILE A 247 -26.38 -34.30 9.65
CA ILE A 247 -25.96 -34.68 11.01
C ILE A 247 -26.90 -35.74 11.60
N ALA A 248 -28.21 -35.56 11.44
CA ALA A 248 -29.21 -36.52 11.93
C ALA A 248 -29.10 -37.89 11.22
N ASP A 249 -28.91 -37.87 9.91
CA ASP A 249 -28.80 -39.06 9.05
C ASP A 249 -27.42 -39.76 9.15
N LYS A 250 -26.50 -39.18 9.94
CA LYS A 250 -25.11 -39.65 10.11
C LYS A 250 -24.30 -39.66 8.81
N ASP A 251 -24.68 -38.80 7.86
CA ASP A 251 -23.88 -38.50 6.67
C ASP A 251 -22.86 -37.38 6.94
N LEU A 252 -23.01 -36.68 8.07
CA LEU A 252 -22.00 -35.83 8.69
C LEU A 252 -21.86 -36.21 10.18
N ILE A 253 -20.68 -36.64 10.61
CA ILE A 253 -20.45 -37.14 11.98
C ILE A 253 -19.36 -36.31 12.66
N PHE A 254 -19.64 -35.80 13.87
CA PHE A 254 -18.60 -35.17 14.70
C PHE A 254 -17.64 -36.22 15.26
N LEU A 255 -16.33 -36.01 15.08
CA LEU A 255 -15.30 -36.97 15.49
C LEU A 255 -14.50 -36.54 16.72
N GLY A 256 -14.37 -35.23 16.94
CA GLY A 256 -13.61 -34.70 18.07
C GLY A 256 -12.88 -33.41 17.74
N LYS A 257 -11.88 -33.08 18.56
CA LYS A 257 -10.98 -31.95 18.34
C LYS A 257 -9.57 -32.43 18.03
N SER A 258 -8.77 -31.62 17.34
CA SER A 258 -7.36 -31.90 17.07
C SER A 258 -6.55 -31.96 18.36
N THR A 259 -5.62 -32.89 18.44
CA THR A 259 -4.55 -32.88 19.45
C THR A 259 -3.55 -31.76 19.19
N ASP A 260 -3.28 -31.51 17.91
CA ASP A 260 -2.41 -30.44 17.45
C ASP A 260 -3.02 -29.08 17.77
N GLN A 261 -2.14 -28.15 18.16
CA GLN A 261 -2.46 -26.78 18.51
C GLN A 261 -2.18 -25.87 17.32
N HIS A 262 -3.07 -24.91 17.09
CA HIS A 262 -2.96 -23.97 15.98
C HIS A 262 -3.08 -22.52 16.47
N LEU A 263 -2.52 -21.60 15.69
CA LEU A 263 -2.79 -20.17 15.77
C LEU A 263 -3.48 -19.70 14.49
N ALA A 264 -4.42 -18.77 14.65
CA ALA A 264 -5.02 -18.06 13.54
C ALA A 264 -4.01 -17.03 12.98
N MET A 265 -3.79 -17.07 11.67
CA MET A 265 -2.96 -16.10 10.94
C MET A 265 -3.75 -14.83 10.61
N GLN A 266 -3.14 -13.79 10.03
CA GLN A 266 -3.83 -12.51 9.74
C GLN A 266 -5.15 -12.65 8.95
N SER A 267 -5.25 -13.64 8.06
CA SER A 267 -6.48 -13.97 7.33
C SER A 267 -7.66 -14.44 8.22
N ILE A 268 -7.40 -14.66 9.52
CA ILE A 268 -8.29 -15.22 10.55
C ILE A 268 -8.58 -16.70 10.35
N ARG A 269 -8.81 -17.13 9.11
CA ARG A 269 -9.30 -18.46 8.75
C ARG A 269 -8.23 -19.46 8.32
N THR A 270 -6.98 -18.99 8.17
CA THR A 270 -5.82 -19.85 7.94
C THR A 270 -5.19 -20.18 9.28
N MET A 271 -5.01 -21.47 9.53
CA MET A 271 -4.53 -22.02 10.79
C MET A 271 -3.10 -22.52 10.58
N SER A 272 -2.15 -21.96 11.31
CA SER A 272 -0.78 -22.48 11.34
C SER A 272 -0.63 -23.46 12.50
N ASN A 273 -0.12 -24.66 12.23
CA ASN A 273 0.16 -25.65 13.25
C ASN A 273 1.40 -25.24 14.04
N ILE A 274 1.27 -25.11 15.37
CA ILE A 274 2.39 -24.76 16.26
C ILE A 274 2.94 -25.95 17.04
N SER A 275 2.22 -27.08 17.06
CA SER A 275 2.74 -28.34 17.61
C SER A 275 3.74 -28.99 16.64
N HIS A 276 3.46 -28.88 15.35
CA HIS A 276 4.20 -29.48 14.24
C HIS A 276 4.30 -28.48 13.08
N PRO A 277 5.22 -27.49 13.14
CA PRO A 277 5.32 -26.43 12.14
C PRO A 277 5.58 -26.90 10.70
N GLU A 278 6.06 -28.13 10.51
CA GLU A 278 6.27 -28.78 9.22
C GLU A 278 4.99 -29.31 8.55
N LYS A 279 3.89 -29.44 9.31
CA LYS A 279 2.57 -29.82 8.78
C LYS A 279 1.97 -28.67 7.98
N HIS A 280 0.91 -28.97 7.23
CA HIS A 280 0.30 -27.97 6.36
C HIS A 280 -0.31 -26.81 7.17
N SER A 281 -0.28 -25.62 6.59
CA SER A 281 -1.23 -24.59 7.01
C SER A 281 -2.61 -24.95 6.45
N ILE A 282 -3.66 -24.83 7.26
CA ILE A 282 -5.01 -25.27 6.90
C ILE A 282 -5.91 -24.04 6.78
N LYS A 283 -6.47 -23.81 5.60
CA LYS A 283 -7.42 -22.73 5.33
C LYS A 283 -8.84 -23.26 5.36
N LEU A 284 -9.69 -22.62 6.18
CA LEU A 284 -11.03 -23.11 6.51
C LEU A 284 -12.10 -22.06 6.16
N PRO A 285 -13.34 -22.46 5.86
CA PRO A 285 -14.45 -21.54 5.85
C PRO A 285 -14.69 -20.91 7.21
N LEU A 286 -14.95 -19.62 7.22
CA LEU A 286 -15.36 -18.87 8.40
C LEU A 286 -16.38 -17.81 7.96
N ASN A 287 -17.66 -18.04 8.25
CA ASN A 287 -18.75 -17.20 7.77
C ASN A 287 -18.88 -15.88 8.55
N ILE A 288 -17.80 -15.08 8.52
CA ILE A 288 -17.74 -13.72 9.04
C ILE A 288 -17.42 -12.75 7.91
N LEU A 289 -17.99 -11.56 7.97
CA LEU A 289 -17.64 -10.45 7.08
C LEU A 289 -16.46 -9.68 7.68
N ASN A 290 -15.36 -9.59 6.95
CA ASN A 290 -14.20 -8.79 7.36
C ASN A 290 -13.60 -8.10 6.15
N THR A 291 -13.26 -6.82 6.29
CA THR A 291 -13.03 -5.90 5.16
C THR A 291 -14.23 -5.96 4.21
N ALA A 292 -14.08 -6.39 2.95
CA ALA A 292 -15.13 -6.35 1.92
C ALA A 292 -15.75 -7.71 1.56
N VAL A 293 -15.33 -8.82 2.17
CA VAL A 293 -15.79 -10.16 1.79
C VAL A 293 -16.06 -11.06 2.99
N TYR A 294 -17.04 -11.95 2.83
CA TYR A 294 -17.22 -13.09 3.73
C TYR A 294 -16.08 -14.09 3.53
N ARG A 295 -15.58 -14.66 4.62
CA ARG A 295 -14.38 -15.52 4.61
C ARG A 295 -14.70 -17.00 4.31
N GLY A 296 -15.44 -17.25 3.22
CA GLY A 296 -15.82 -18.57 2.71
C GLY A 296 -14.87 -19.15 1.65
N LEU A 297 -14.99 -20.45 1.36
CA LEU A 297 -14.26 -21.13 0.28
C LEU A 297 -15.12 -21.23 -1.00
N PRO A 298 -14.82 -20.46 -2.06
CA PRO A 298 -15.52 -20.56 -3.34
C PRO A 298 -15.33 -21.92 -3.99
N LYS A 299 -16.39 -22.47 -4.59
CA LYS A 299 -16.38 -23.81 -5.19
C LYS A 299 -15.30 -23.99 -6.27
N ASP A 300 -15.38 -23.19 -7.32
CA ASP A 300 -14.55 -23.39 -8.53
C ASP A 300 -13.08 -23.13 -8.23
N GLN A 301 -12.78 -22.13 -7.41
CA GLN A 301 -11.44 -21.87 -6.91
C GLN A 301 -10.94 -23.04 -6.05
N THR A 302 -11.71 -23.47 -5.05
CA THR A 302 -11.27 -24.54 -4.13
C THR A 302 -10.94 -25.83 -4.86
N ILE A 303 -11.77 -26.28 -5.80
CA ILE A 303 -11.56 -27.53 -6.55
C ILE A 303 -10.31 -27.45 -7.44
N ASN A 304 -10.05 -26.29 -8.04
CA ASN A 304 -8.94 -26.11 -9.00
C ASN A 304 -7.61 -25.70 -8.35
N ALA A 305 -7.58 -25.42 -7.04
CA ALA A 305 -6.39 -24.93 -6.33
C ALA A 305 -5.14 -25.81 -6.50
N PRO A 306 -5.23 -27.16 -6.40
CA PRO A 306 -4.06 -28.02 -6.57
C PRO A 306 -3.53 -28.04 -8.01
N MET A 307 -4.42 -28.03 -9.00
CA MET A 307 -4.05 -28.01 -10.41
C MET A 307 -3.36 -26.69 -10.80
N LEU A 308 -3.86 -25.55 -10.28
CA LEU A 308 -3.18 -24.26 -10.43
C LEU A 308 -1.80 -24.29 -9.77
N THR A 309 -1.71 -24.85 -8.56
CA THR A 309 -0.44 -25.00 -7.82
C THR A 309 0.60 -25.77 -8.63
N GLU A 310 0.24 -26.92 -9.23
CA GLU A 310 1.17 -27.69 -10.07
C GLU A 310 1.62 -26.88 -11.28
N TRP A 311 0.70 -26.20 -11.95
CA TRP A 311 1.03 -25.41 -13.13
C TRP A 311 2.01 -24.27 -12.82
N VAL A 312 1.74 -23.47 -11.77
CA VAL A 312 2.63 -22.35 -11.38
C VAL A 312 3.99 -22.85 -10.90
N LYS A 313 4.04 -23.93 -10.10
CA LYS A 313 5.32 -24.49 -9.63
C LYS A 313 6.14 -25.11 -10.77
N ASN A 314 5.48 -25.75 -11.74
CA ASN A 314 6.14 -26.26 -12.93
C ASN A 314 6.74 -25.13 -13.79
N ILE A 315 6.07 -23.97 -13.87
CA ILE A 315 6.64 -22.78 -14.50
C ILE A 315 7.91 -22.35 -13.76
N ALA A 316 7.82 -22.12 -12.45
CA ALA A 316 8.95 -21.64 -11.66
C ALA A 316 10.16 -22.59 -11.69
N GLN A 317 9.92 -23.91 -11.77
CA GLN A 317 10.98 -24.90 -11.83
C GLN A 317 11.67 -24.97 -13.20
N LYS A 318 10.93 -24.78 -14.30
CA LYS A 318 11.45 -24.92 -15.67
C LYS A 318 12.01 -23.63 -16.24
N ASP A 319 11.63 -22.50 -15.68
CA ASP A 319 12.13 -21.20 -16.10
C ASP A 319 13.50 -20.90 -15.48
N ASP A 320 14.50 -20.66 -16.32
CA ASP A 320 15.89 -20.47 -15.89
C ASP A 320 16.10 -19.25 -14.96
N PHE A 321 15.26 -18.22 -15.09
CA PHE A 321 15.33 -17.02 -14.25
C PHE A 321 14.68 -17.32 -12.90
N LEU A 322 13.44 -17.80 -12.89
CA LEU A 322 12.68 -18.09 -11.67
C LEU A 322 13.36 -19.18 -10.83
N ALA A 323 13.95 -20.20 -11.45
CA ALA A 323 14.65 -21.29 -10.74
C ALA A 323 15.90 -20.83 -9.98
N LYS A 324 16.47 -19.66 -10.34
CA LYS A 324 17.61 -19.05 -9.64
C LYS A 324 17.20 -18.07 -8.56
N CYS A 325 15.97 -17.55 -8.62
CA CYS A 325 15.43 -16.68 -7.58
C CYS A 325 15.17 -17.49 -6.31
N ASN A 326 15.43 -16.89 -5.14
CA ASN A 326 14.92 -17.42 -3.87
C ASN A 326 13.44 -17.05 -3.71
N PHE A 327 12.60 -17.57 -4.61
CA PHE A 327 11.18 -17.28 -4.68
C PHE A 327 10.37 -18.54 -4.36
N ILE A 328 9.83 -18.61 -3.15
CA ILE A 328 9.13 -19.80 -2.63
C ILE A 328 7.64 -19.71 -2.95
N LEU A 329 7.13 -20.71 -3.67
CA LEU A 329 5.70 -20.88 -3.92
C LEU A 329 5.10 -21.86 -2.89
N LEU A 330 4.35 -21.32 -1.92
CA LEU A 330 3.63 -22.12 -0.93
C LEU A 330 2.30 -22.62 -1.50
N GLY A 331 2.38 -23.76 -2.19
CA GLY A 331 1.30 -24.35 -2.95
C GLY A 331 0.17 -24.94 -2.10
N GLU A 332 -1.03 -24.92 -2.66
CA GLU A 332 -2.24 -25.52 -2.11
C GLU A 332 -2.32 -26.97 -2.60
N LEU A 333 -1.73 -27.90 -1.84
CA LEU A 333 -1.45 -29.27 -2.27
C LEU A 333 -2.69 -30.15 -2.39
N ALA A 334 -3.70 -29.86 -1.56
CA ALA A 334 -4.97 -30.55 -1.57
C ALA A 334 -6.10 -29.62 -1.14
N SER A 335 -7.31 -29.94 -1.58
CA SER A 335 -8.52 -29.23 -1.22
C SER A 335 -9.71 -30.17 -1.13
N ALA A 336 -10.66 -29.79 -0.29
CA ALA A 336 -11.95 -30.44 -0.16
C ALA A 336 -13.02 -29.35 -0.15
N TYR A 337 -13.97 -29.43 -1.09
CA TYR A 337 -15.16 -28.60 -1.10
C TYR A 337 -16.37 -29.45 -0.77
N CYS A 338 -17.14 -29.06 0.25
CA CYS A 338 -18.39 -29.73 0.59
C CYS A 338 -19.56 -28.95 -0.01
N HIS A 339 -20.30 -29.58 -0.92
CA HIS A 339 -21.49 -28.99 -1.52
C HIS A 339 -22.56 -28.81 -0.45
N HIS A 340 -23.16 -27.62 -0.38
CA HIS A 340 -24.37 -27.46 0.42
C HIS A 340 -25.57 -28.00 -0.39
N PRO A 341 -26.29 -29.03 0.07
CA PRO A 341 -27.23 -29.75 -0.80
C PRO A 341 -28.44 -28.92 -1.24
N TYR A 342 -28.92 -27.99 -0.41
CA TYR A 342 -30.04 -27.11 -0.78
C TYR A 342 -29.60 -25.74 -1.33
N GLN A 343 -28.69 -25.04 -0.65
CA GLN A 343 -28.26 -23.70 -1.07
C GLN A 343 -27.64 -23.69 -2.47
N SER A 344 -26.95 -24.77 -2.87
CA SER A 344 -26.35 -24.87 -4.21
C SER A 344 -27.39 -24.98 -5.34
N GLU A 345 -28.66 -25.30 -5.03
CA GLU A 345 -29.75 -25.37 -6.01
C GLU A 345 -30.47 -24.03 -6.18
N VAL A 346 -30.22 -23.06 -5.28
CA VAL A 346 -30.88 -21.74 -5.29
C VAL A 346 -30.15 -20.81 -6.27
N PRO A 347 -30.80 -20.35 -7.36
CA PRO A 347 -30.18 -19.43 -8.29
C PRO A 347 -29.82 -18.10 -7.62
N GLN A 348 -28.62 -17.58 -7.90
CA GLN A 348 -28.13 -16.30 -7.38
C GLN A 348 -28.17 -16.16 -5.84
N VAL A 349 -28.11 -17.27 -5.12
CA VAL A 349 -27.98 -17.26 -3.66
C VAL A 349 -26.76 -16.43 -3.24
N PRO A 350 -26.82 -15.68 -2.13
CA PRO A 350 -25.65 -14.98 -1.62
C PRO A 350 -24.48 -15.95 -1.45
N TYR A 351 -23.32 -15.61 -2.02
CA TYR A 351 -22.24 -16.58 -2.26
C TYR A 351 -21.83 -17.32 -0.98
N TYR A 352 -21.81 -16.62 0.16
CA TYR A 352 -21.36 -17.16 1.44
C TYR A 352 -22.21 -18.34 1.95
N PHE A 353 -23.43 -18.56 1.45
CA PHE A 353 -24.22 -19.76 1.76
C PHE A 353 -23.69 -21.03 1.09
N THR A 354 -22.99 -20.90 -0.03
CA THR A 354 -22.39 -22.02 -0.75
C THR A 354 -20.92 -22.24 -0.39
N GLU A 355 -20.33 -21.34 0.38
CA GLU A 355 -18.90 -21.33 0.71
C GLU A 355 -18.60 -21.79 2.16
N GLN A 356 -19.48 -22.62 2.75
CA GLN A 356 -19.54 -22.83 4.20
C GLN A 356 -18.72 -24.00 4.76
N LEU A 357 -18.37 -25.01 3.96
CA LEU A 357 -17.72 -26.23 4.46
C LEU A 357 -16.70 -26.77 3.46
N GLY A 358 -15.50 -27.06 3.94
CA GLY A 358 -14.36 -27.47 3.14
C GLY A 358 -13.04 -27.20 3.86
N ALA A 359 -11.93 -27.51 3.20
CA ALA A 359 -10.59 -27.22 3.69
C ALA A 359 -9.59 -27.14 2.51
N ILE A 360 -8.55 -26.33 2.66
CA ILE A 360 -7.38 -26.33 1.77
C ILE A 360 -6.14 -26.56 2.62
N TRP A 361 -5.30 -27.50 2.21
CA TRP A 361 -4.01 -27.80 2.83
C TRP A 361 -2.89 -27.19 1.99
N ARG A 362 -2.14 -26.28 2.60
CA ARG A 362 -1.05 -25.54 1.96
C ARG A 362 0.30 -25.92 2.55
N GLU A 363 1.32 -25.97 1.69
CA GLU A 363 2.72 -26.13 2.12
C GLU A 363 3.07 -25.18 3.27
N SER A 364 3.80 -25.69 4.25
CA SER A 364 4.38 -24.86 5.31
C SER A 364 5.71 -24.28 4.86
N ILE A 365 5.90 -23.00 5.16
CA ILE A 365 7.16 -22.30 4.91
C ILE A 365 8.35 -22.99 5.59
N HIS A 366 8.13 -23.60 6.77
CA HIS A 366 9.18 -24.29 7.53
C HIS A 366 9.78 -25.51 6.79
N THR A 367 9.08 -26.05 5.79
CA THR A 367 9.60 -27.16 4.97
C THR A 367 10.49 -26.71 3.82
N ARG A 368 10.62 -25.39 3.60
CA ARG A 368 11.29 -24.82 2.43
C ARG A 368 12.50 -23.92 2.77
N LEU A 369 12.68 -23.58 4.05
CA LEU A 369 13.77 -22.72 4.52
C LEU A 369 15.09 -23.48 4.64
N LYS A 370 16.19 -22.78 4.41
CA LYS A 370 17.54 -23.21 4.82
C LYS A 370 17.71 -23.01 6.34
N SER A 371 18.67 -23.71 6.94
CA SER A 371 18.86 -23.69 8.41
C SER A 371 19.19 -22.32 9.01
N SER A 372 19.77 -21.40 8.22
CA SER A 372 20.11 -20.03 8.63
C SER A 372 19.00 -19.01 8.34
N GLU A 373 18.00 -19.38 7.55
CA GLU A 373 16.94 -18.47 7.11
C GLU A 373 15.83 -18.36 8.17
N GLN A 374 15.32 -17.14 8.31
CA GLN A 374 14.13 -16.82 9.09
C GLN A 374 13.08 -16.18 8.19
N THR A 375 11.86 -16.03 8.70
CA THR A 375 10.76 -15.47 7.92
C THR A 375 9.90 -14.53 8.72
N ILE A 376 9.50 -13.44 8.09
CA ILE A 376 8.54 -12.49 8.63
C ILE A 376 7.45 -12.22 7.60
N THR A 377 6.21 -11.95 8.04
CA THR A 377 5.21 -11.40 7.12
C THR A 377 5.68 -10.05 6.59
N MET A 378 5.50 -9.78 5.30
CA MET A 378 5.90 -8.50 4.71
C MET A 378 5.11 -7.34 5.34
N ALA A 379 3.89 -7.60 5.85
CA ALA A 379 3.10 -6.64 6.63
C ALA A 379 3.87 -6.06 7.83
N ALA A 380 4.80 -6.83 8.41
CA ALA A 380 5.62 -6.41 9.54
C ALA A 380 6.52 -5.21 9.20
N LEU A 381 6.89 -5.02 7.93
CA LEU A 381 7.70 -3.85 7.52
C LEU A 381 6.96 -2.52 7.69
N THR A 382 5.62 -2.54 7.81
CA THR A 382 4.80 -1.35 8.10
C THR A 382 4.50 -1.16 9.59
N TYR A 383 4.96 -2.08 10.43
CA TYR A 383 4.68 -2.04 11.87
C TYR A 383 5.49 -0.96 12.59
N VAL A 384 4.82 -0.26 13.50
CA VAL A 384 5.41 0.70 14.44
C VAL A 384 4.87 0.39 15.84
N ASP A 385 5.78 0.22 16.80
CA ASP A 385 5.42 -0.09 18.19
C ASP A 385 4.89 1.13 18.97
N ALA A 386 4.49 0.90 20.22
CA ALA A 386 3.96 1.95 21.10
C ALA A 386 4.95 3.10 21.37
N ASN A 387 6.26 2.83 21.27
CA ASN A 387 7.34 3.80 21.47
C ASN A 387 7.76 4.49 20.16
N GLY A 388 7.06 4.22 19.05
CA GLY A 388 7.33 4.82 17.76
C GLY A 388 8.53 4.24 17.02
N LYS A 389 9.02 3.05 17.42
CA LYS A 389 10.07 2.30 16.70
C LYS A 389 9.44 1.39 15.65
N SER A 390 10.09 1.26 14.50
CA SER A 390 9.59 0.45 13.39
C SER A 390 10.44 -0.80 13.16
N ILE A 391 9.80 -1.91 12.78
CA ILE A 391 10.49 -3.17 12.48
C ILE A 391 11.51 -2.97 11.35
N ILE A 392 11.14 -2.37 10.22
CA ILE A 392 12.08 -2.19 9.10
C ILE A 392 13.30 -1.34 9.52
N CYS A 393 13.09 -0.30 10.34
CA CYS A 393 14.19 0.53 10.82
C CYS A 393 15.13 -0.23 11.75
N GLU A 394 14.61 -1.08 12.64
CA GLU A 394 15.43 -1.92 13.52
C GLU A 394 16.15 -3.03 12.73
N MET A 395 15.50 -3.62 11.71
CA MET A 395 16.15 -4.59 10.81
C MET A 395 17.33 -3.97 10.05
N ILE A 396 17.14 -2.80 9.44
CA ILE A 396 18.22 -2.07 8.74
C ILE A 396 19.37 -1.82 9.71
N LYS A 397 19.07 -1.27 10.89
CA LYS A 397 20.07 -0.95 11.92
C LYS A 397 20.85 -2.18 12.40
N GLU A 398 20.21 -3.34 12.51
CA GLU A 398 20.88 -4.59 12.94
C GLU A 398 21.59 -5.33 11.80
N SER A 399 21.33 -5.00 10.53
CA SER A 399 21.92 -5.68 9.37
C SER A 399 23.40 -5.35 9.12
N SER A 400 23.97 -4.34 9.80
CA SER A 400 25.31 -3.78 9.54
C SER A 400 25.48 -3.08 8.17
N PHE A 401 24.44 -3.02 7.33
CA PHE A 401 24.43 -2.32 6.04
C PHE A 401 23.75 -0.96 6.14
N ASP A 402 24.08 -0.06 5.21
CA ASP A 402 23.34 1.19 5.06
C ASP A 402 21.96 0.98 4.42
N ILE A 403 21.14 2.03 4.44
CA ILE A 403 19.74 1.97 3.95
C ILE A 403 19.70 1.63 2.46
N ASP A 404 20.60 2.20 1.67
CA ASP A 404 20.63 1.97 0.22
C ASP A 404 20.94 0.52 -0.11
N LYS A 405 21.94 -0.07 0.54
CA LYS A 405 22.28 -1.48 0.32
C LYS A 405 21.20 -2.43 0.81
N TRP A 406 20.58 -2.13 1.96
CA TRP A 406 19.46 -2.92 2.47
C TRP A 406 18.27 -2.88 1.50
N LEU A 407 17.92 -1.70 0.97
CA LEU A 407 16.84 -1.54 -0.02
C LEU A 407 17.15 -2.20 -1.36
N GLU A 408 18.40 -2.13 -1.83
CA GLU A 408 18.84 -2.88 -3.02
C GLU A 408 18.56 -4.38 -2.84
N MET A 409 19.01 -4.97 -1.73
CA MET A 409 18.74 -6.38 -1.42
C MET A 409 17.25 -6.67 -1.28
N PHE A 410 16.48 -5.77 -0.66
CA PHE A 410 15.03 -5.89 -0.54
C PHE A 410 14.36 -5.99 -1.91
N PHE A 411 14.61 -5.04 -2.82
CA PHE A 411 13.97 -5.04 -4.12
C PHE A 411 14.44 -6.19 -4.99
N GLU A 412 15.75 -6.47 -5.04
CA GLU A 412 16.31 -7.56 -5.86
C GLU A 412 15.75 -8.94 -5.49
N ASN A 413 15.37 -9.14 -4.23
CA ASN A 413 14.83 -10.42 -3.76
C ASN A 413 13.29 -10.48 -3.73
N THR A 414 12.58 -9.36 -3.94
CA THR A 414 11.10 -9.33 -3.84
C THR A 414 10.39 -8.96 -5.14
N VAL A 415 11.01 -8.14 -6.01
CA VAL A 415 10.35 -7.58 -7.20
C VAL A 415 10.54 -8.41 -8.47
N PRO A 416 11.77 -8.86 -8.84
CA PRO A 416 12.01 -9.42 -10.16
C PRO A 416 11.18 -10.67 -10.49
N ALA A 417 10.98 -11.57 -9.53
CA ALA A 417 10.16 -12.77 -9.75
C ALA A 417 8.69 -12.41 -10.05
N LEU A 418 8.11 -11.47 -9.30
CA LEU A 418 6.74 -10.98 -9.52
C LEU A 418 6.60 -10.36 -10.92
N LEU A 419 7.57 -9.54 -11.32
CA LEU A 419 7.61 -8.94 -12.65
C LEU A 419 7.80 -9.97 -13.76
N HIS A 420 8.60 -11.01 -13.52
CA HIS A 420 8.81 -12.07 -14.50
C HIS A 420 7.53 -12.86 -14.77
N PHE A 421 6.73 -13.15 -13.74
CA PHE A 421 5.39 -13.73 -13.93
C PHE A 421 4.46 -12.79 -14.74
N LEU A 422 4.47 -11.49 -14.44
CA LEU A 422 3.67 -10.51 -15.18
C LEU A 422 4.07 -10.45 -16.66
N TYR A 423 5.35 -10.17 -16.94
CA TYR A 423 5.82 -9.90 -18.30
C TYR A 423 5.84 -11.15 -19.18
N LYS A 424 6.39 -12.26 -18.68
CA LYS A 424 6.55 -13.47 -19.48
C LYS A 424 5.29 -14.32 -19.51
N TYR A 425 4.62 -14.47 -18.36
CA TYR A 425 3.49 -15.38 -18.22
C TYR A 425 2.13 -14.69 -18.22
N GLY A 426 2.08 -13.35 -18.27
CA GLY A 426 0.81 -12.62 -18.25
C GLY A 426 0.00 -12.93 -16.99
N MET A 427 0.68 -13.18 -15.88
CA MET A 427 0.11 -13.67 -14.62
C MET A 427 0.61 -12.82 -13.46
N VAL A 428 -0.26 -12.49 -12.53
CA VAL A 428 0.11 -11.76 -11.31
C VAL A 428 -0.42 -12.48 -10.07
N PHE A 429 0.32 -12.31 -8.97
CA PHE A 429 -0.16 -12.59 -7.63
C PHE A 429 -0.79 -11.32 -7.04
N SER A 430 -1.36 -11.41 -5.83
CA SER A 430 -1.66 -10.26 -4.98
C SER A 430 -0.57 -10.11 -3.90
N PRO A 431 0.54 -9.39 -4.18
CA PRO A 431 1.74 -9.33 -3.31
C PRO A 431 1.61 -8.30 -2.17
N HIS A 432 0.44 -8.24 -1.51
CA HIS A 432 0.27 -7.36 -0.36
C HIS A 432 0.89 -7.99 0.90
N GLY A 433 1.06 -7.18 1.96
CA GLY A 433 1.79 -7.56 3.17
C GLY A 433 1.42 -8.92 3.77
N GLU A 434 0.12 -9.26 3.81
CA GLU A 434 -0.36 -10.53 4.36
C GLU A 434 -0.06 -11.77 3.48
N ASN A 435 0.04 -11.63 2.15
CA ASN A 435 0.22 -12.74 1.21
C ASN A 435 1.68 -12.97 0.82
N SER A 436 2.56 -12.10 1.30
CA SER A 436 3.98 -12.11 1.05
C SER A 436 4.73 -12.37 2.36
N ILE A 437 5.65 -13.33 2.33
CA ILE A 437 6.52 -13.66 3.45
C ILE A 437 7.95 -13.33 3.03
N LEU A 438 8.57 -12.40 3.74
CA LEU A 438 9.97 -12.04 3.51
C LEU A 438 10.86 -13.10 4.13
N ILE A 439 11.77 -13.66 3.34
CA ILE A 439 12.81 -14.56 3.82
C ILE A 439 14.02 -13.70 4.16
N ILE A 440 14.54 -13.86 5.37
CA ILE A 440 15.65 -13.07 5.88
C ILE A 440 16.78 -13.96 6.39
N GLU A 441 18.00 -13.47 6.24
CA GLU A 441 19.22 -14.06 6.82
C GLU A 441 20.05 -12.90 7.37
N ASP A 442 20.46 -12.98 8.65
CA ASP A 442 21.17 -11.88 9.34
C ASP A 442 20.51 -10.49 9.20
N ASN A 443 19.17 -10.44 9.29
CA ASN A 443 18.32 -9.26 9.10
C ASN A 443 18.32 -8.65 7.68
N LEU A 444 18.86 -9.36 6.69
CA LEU A 444 18.83 -8.97 5.29
C LEU A 444 17.77 -9.73 4.50
N PRO A 445 17.05 -9.07 3.60
CA PRO A 445 16.19 -9.73 2.63
C PRO A 445 16.99 -10.65 1.70
N VAL A 446 16.66 -11.94 1.68
CA VAL A 446 17.32 -12.94 0.81
C VAL A 446 16.34 -13.72 -0.05
N GLY A 447 15.04 -13.44 0.06
CA GLY A 447 14.02 -14.08 -0.77
C GLY A 447 12.60 -13.67 -0.40
N LEU A 448 11.65 -14.19 -1.17
CA LEU A 448 10.22 -13.92 -1.01
C LEU A 448 9.43 -15.22 -1.16
N ALA A 449 8.49 -15.48 -0.25
CA ALA A 449 7.50 -16.52 -0.42
C ALA A 449 6.11 -15.95 -0.69
N MET A 450 5.39 -16.55 -1.64
CA MET A 450 4.02 -16.22 -1.99
C MET A 450 3.07 -17.35 -1.63
N LYS A 451 1.86 -16.99 -1.19
CA LYS A 451 0.76 -17.90 -0.83
C LYS A 451 -0.58 -17.43 -1.41
N ASP A 452 -1.64 -18.22 -1.17
CA ASP A 452 -3.03 -17.92 -1.54
C ASP A 452 -3.30 -17.85 -3.06
N PHE A 453 -2.73 -18.78 -3.82
CA PHE A 453 -2.77 -18.75 -5.29
C PHE A 453 -4.18 -18.70 -5.87
N VAL A 454 -5.07 -19.59 -5.45
CA VAL A 454 -6.36 -19.72 -6.14
C VAL A 454 -7.34 -18.59 -5.86
N ASP A 455 -7.16 -17.86 -4.75
CA ASP A 455 -7.97 -16.69 -4.43
C ASP A 455 -7.39 -15.40 -5.07
N ASP A 456 -6.08 -15.36 -5.38
CA ASP A 456 -5.37 -14.12 -5.69
C ASP A 456 -4.65 -14.08 -7.05
N ILE A 457 -4.44 -15.22 -7.74
CA ILE A 457 -3.82 -15.23 -9.07
C ILE A 457 -4.83 -14.74 -10.11
N ASN A 458 -4.38 -13.78 -10.91
CA ASN A 458 -5.11 -13.22 -12.04
C ASN A 458 -4.25 -13.34 -13.29
N ILE A 459 -4.88 -13.51 -14.44
CA ILE A 459 -4.18 -13.60 -15.73
C ILE A 459 -4.68 -12.55 -16.72
N CYS A 460 -3.85 -12.21 -17.71
CA CYS A 460 -4.23 -11.31 -18.78
C CYS A 460 -5.34 -11.92 -19.63
N LYS A 461 -6.34 -11.10 -19.95
CA LYS A 461 -7.47 -11.48 -20.80
C LYS A 461 -7.04 -11.74 -22.25
N ASN A 462 -6.04 -11.00 -22.73
CA ASN A 462 -5.42 -11.21 -24.05
C ASN A 462 -4.19 -12.13 -23.88
N PRO A 463 -4.35 -13.46 -24.02
CA PRO A 463 -3.39 -14.40 -23.49
C PRO A 463 -2.05 -14.33 -24.22
N VAL A 464 -0.99 -14.53 -23.44
CA VAL A 464 0.37 -14.72 -23.93
C VAL A 464 0.57 -16.18 -24.36
N ALA A 465 1.58 -16.48 -25.18
CA ALA A 465 1.79 -17.84 -25.68
C ALA A 465 2.01 -18.87 -24.55
N GLU A 466 2.64 -18.44 -23.47
CA GLU A 466 3.00 -19.21 -22.29
C GLU A 466 1.76 -19.70 -21.52
N LEU A 467 0.67 -18.93 -21.55
CA LEU A 467 -0.62 -19.29 -20.94
C LEU A 467 -1.35 -20.41 -21.67
N ARG A 468 -0.93 -20.82 -22.87
CA ARG A 468 -1.52 -21.97 -23.59
C ARG A 468 -1.37 -23.28 -22.81
N SER A 469 -0.40 -23.36 -21.91
CA SER A 469 -0.16 -24.51 -21.04
C SER A 469 -1.11 -24.58 -19.84
N LEU A 470 -1.84 -23.50 -19.53
CA LEU A 470 -2.78 -23.45 -18.41
C LEU A 470 -4.00 -24.32 -18.71
N PRO A 471 -4.36 -25.29 -17.85
CA PRO A 471 -5.55 -26.11 -18.08
C PRO A 471 -6.82 -25.26 -18.14
N GLN A 472 -7.71 -25.56 -19.09
CA GLN A 472 -8.91 -24.76 -19.35
C GLN A 472 -9.79 -24.61 -18.10
N GLN A 473 -9.96 -25.68 -17.32
CA GLN A 473 -10.75 -25.63 -16.08
C GLN A 473 -10.15 -24.70 -15.01
N VAL A 474 -8.82 -24.57 -14.93
CA VAL A 474 -8.19 -23.55 -14.06
C VAL A 474 -8.45 -22.15 -14.60
N LYS A 475 -8.28 -21.98 -15.92
CA LYS A 475 -8.48 -20.70 -16.60
C LYS A 475 -9.91 -20.16 -16.41
N ASP A 476 -10.89 -21.04 -16.37
CA ASP A 476 -12.30 -20.68 -16.14
C ASP A 476 -12.58 -20.34 -14.65
N ALA A 477 -11.77 -20.86 -13.73
CA ALA A 477 -11.94 -20.66 -12.29
C ALA A 477 -11.25 -19.39 -11.76
N ILE A 478 -10.27 -18.84 -12.47
CA ILE A 478 -9.53 -17.63 -12.06
C ILE A 478 -9.90 -16.40 -12.92
N PRO A 479 -9.82 -15.17 -12.38
CA PRO A 479 -10.20 -14.00 -13.14
C PRO A 479 -9.24 -13.69 -14.30
N GLN A 480 -9.82 -13.28 -15.42
CA GLN A 480 -9.13 -12.80 -16.61
C GLN A 480 -9.39 -11.29 -16.76
N VAL A 481 -8.33 -10.48 -16.72
CA VAL A 481 -8.44 -9.01 -16.64
C VAL A 481 -7.67 -8.32 -17.75
N GLU A 482 -8.09 -7.11 -18.11
CA GLU A 482 -7.38 -6.27 -19.08
C GLU A 482 -5.97 -5.93 -18.59
N ASP A 483 -5.04 -5.68 -19.51
CA ASP A 483 -3.62 -5.48 -19.17
C ASP A 483 -3.40 -4.34 -18.17
N ASP A 484 -4.08 -3.19 -18.36
CA ASP A 484 -3.98 -2.05 -17.44
C ASP A 484 -4.49 -2.37 -16.03
N TYR A 485 -5.47 -3.26 -15.91
CA TYR A 485 -5.95 -3.73 -14.61
C TYR A 485 -5.01 -4.79 -14.01
N LEU A 486 -4.38 -5.63 -14.85
CA LEU A 486 -3.36 -6.58 -14.41
C LEU A 486 -2.16 -5.86 -13.77
N LEU A 487 -1.75 -4.72 -14.34
CA LEU A 487 -0.71 -3.86 -13.78
C LEU A 487 -1.07 -3.32 -12.38
N GLN A 488 -2.35 -3.21 -12.04
CA GLN A 488 -2.79 -2.73 -10.72
C GLN A 488 -2.39 -3.67 -9.57
N PHE A 489 -2.13 -4.95 -9.84
CA PHE A 489 -1.63 -5.86 -8.81
C PHE A 489 -0.21 -5.50 -8.37
N ILE A 490 0.57 -4.86 -9.24
CA ILE A 490 1.89 -4.31 -8.91
C ILE A 490 1.75 -2.86 -8.45
N HIS A 491 1.17 -1.96 -9.27
CA HIS A 491 1.02 -0.55 -8.91
C HIS A 491 0.24 -0.36 -7.61
N THR A 492 -0.97 -0.88 -7.55
CA THR A 492 -1.80 -0.73 -6.36
C THR A 492 -1.44 -1.79 -5.31
N GLY A 493 -1.45 -3.07 -5.68
CA GLY A 493 -1.31 -4.19 -4.74
C GLY A 493 0.04 -4.25 -4.00
N LEU A 494 1.13 -3.82 -4.66
CA LEU A 494 2.46 -3.73 -4.03
C LEU A 494 2.82 -2.29 -3.70
N PHE A 495 2.83 -1.38 -4.68
CA PHE A 495 3.42 -0.07 -4.45
C PHE A 495 2.54 0.83 -3.58
N VAL A 496 1.23 0.91 -3.83
CA VAL A 496 0.32 1.76 -3.04
C VAL A 496 -0.05 1.10 -1.71
N VAL A 497 -0.38 -0.19 -1.68
CA VAL A 497 -0.85 -0.89 -0.47
C VAL A 497 0.29 -1.13 0.51
N HIS A 498 1.53 -1.23 0.03
CA HIS A 498 2.67 -1.61 0.86
C HIS A 498 3.81 -0.59 0.84
N TYR A 499 4.35 -0.27 -0.33
CA TYR A 499 5.55 0.57 -0.41
C TYR A 499 5.29 2.02 -0.02
N ARG A 500 4.09 2.56 -0.30
CA ARG A 500 3.64 3.87 0.20
C ARG A 500 3.87 4.05 1.71
N TYR A 501 3.57 3.00 2.48
CA TYR A 501 3.74 3.04 3.93
C TYR A 501 5.20 2.83 4.36
N ILE A 502 5.93 1.95 3.67
CA ILE A 502 7.37 1.75 3.93
C ILE A 502 8.15 3.04 3.64
N SER A 503 7.94 3.67 2.48
CA SER A 503 8.63 4.90 2.08
C SER A 503 8.37 6.03 3.07
N SER A 504 7.11 6.20 3.51
CA SER A 504 6.75 7.18 4.53
C SER A 504 7.42 6.90 5.88
N ILE A 505 7.50 5.64 6.33
CA ILE A 505 8.21 5.26 7.56
C ILE A 505 9.70 5.61 7.47
N LEU A 506 10.36 5.27 6.36
CA LEU A 506 11.78 5.56 6.19
C LEU A 506 12.04 7.07 6.11
N ALA A 507 11.15 7.83 5.47
CA ALA A 507 11.22 9.29 5.40
C ALA A 507 11.07 9.96 6.77
N ASP A 508 10.21 9.42 7.64
CA ASP A 508 9.95 9.99 8.96
C ASP A 508 10.95 9.56 10.02
N LYS A 509 11.37 8.29 9.98
CA LYS A 509 12.18 7.68 11.05
C LYS A 509 13.67 7.72 10.76
N LEU A 510 14.06 7.67 9.50
CA LEU A 510 15.47 7.63 9.06
C LEU A 510 15.83 8.81 8.14
N ASN A 511 14.91 9.75 7.90
CA ASN A 511 15.09 10.85 6.96
C ASN A 511 15.47 10.40 5.53
N TYR A 512 15.06 9.19 5.13
CA TYR A 512 15.31 8.66 3.79
C TYR A 512 14.20 9.11 2.82
N PRO A 513 14.48 9.97 1.83
CA PRO A 513 13.41 10.57 1.03
C PRO A 513 12.63 9.55 0.20
N GLU A 514 11.32 9.77 0.05
CA GLU A 514 10.47 8.81 -0.68
C GLU A 514 10.89 8.64 -2.13
N LEU A 515 11.24 9.73 -2.83
CA LEU A 515 11.73 9.65 -4.21
C LEU A 515 12.93 8.70 -4.36
N TYR A 516 13.82 8.63 -3.36
CA TYR A 516 15.00 7.76 -3.39
C TYR A 516 14.63 6.30 -3.28
N PHE A 517 13.62 6.01 -2.45
CA PHE A 517 13.06 4.66 -2.36
C PHE A 517 12.56 4.18 -3.73
N TYR A 518 11.86 5.04 -4.48
CA TYR A 518 11.38 4.68 -5.83
C TYR A 518 12.49 4.70 -6.89
N GLN A 519 13.56 5.48 -6.71
CA GLN A 519 14.76 5.39 -7.56
C GLN A 519 15.49 4.06 -7.38
N LYS A 520 15.58 3.54 -6.15
CA LYS A 520 16.13 2.20 -5.87
C LYS A 520 15.26 1.09 -6.46
N LEU A 521 13.93 1.25 -6.39
CA LEU A 521 13.00 0.35 -7.06
C LEU A 521 13.18 0.40 -8.59
N ASP A 522 13.25 1.59 -9.18
CA ASP A 522 13.51 1.78 -10.61
C ASP A 522 14.83 1.10 -11.04
N GLU A 523 15.92 1.29 -10.30
CA GLU A 523 17.20 0.61 -10.56
C GLU A 523 17.04 -0.91 -10.64
N CYS A 524 16.28 -1.50 -9.72
CA CYS A 524 16.00 -2.93 -9.72
C CYS A 524 15.20 -3.36 -10.96
N ILE A 525 14.15 -2.61 -11.32
CA ILE A 525 13.30 -2.91 -12.49
C ILE A 525 14.11 -2.77 -13.79
N GLN A 526 14.91 -1.72 -13.92
CA GLN A 526 15.78 -1.49 -15.09
C GLN A 526 16.85 -2.57 -15.23
N LYS A 527 17.46 -3.00 -14.13
CA LYS A 527 18.41 -4.12 -14.11
C LYS A 527 17.75 -5.41 -14.60
N TYR A 528 16.52 -5.69 -14.14
CA TYR A 528 15.73 -6.83 -14.61
C TYR A 528 15.42 -6.74 -16.11
N GLN A 529 14.91 -5.60 -16.59
CA GLN A 529 14.57 -5.40 -18.00
C GLN A 529 15.79 -5.52 -18.92
N THR A 530 16.92 -4.92 -18.52
CA THR A 530 18.19 -5.00 -19.26
C THR A 530 18.74 -6.43 -19.34
N SER A 531 18.52 -7.23 -18.30
CA SER A 531 18.97 -8.63 -18.24
C SER A 531 18.07 -9.60 -19.01
N ASN A 532 16.88 -9.16 -19.46
CA ASN A 532 15.91 -9.98 -20.19
C ASN A 532 15.45 -9.28 -21.48
N PRO A 533 16.37 -8.94 -22.42
CA PRO A 533 16.05 -8.15 -23.62
C PRO A 533 15.06 -8.84 -24.56
N GLU A 534 14.92 -10.17 -24.48
CA GLU A 534 13.94 -10.95 -25.24
C GLU A 534 12.49 -10.63 -24.86
N LEU A 535 12.26 -10.09 -23.66
CA LEU A 535 10.93 -9.68 -23.18
C LEU A 535 10.60 -8.22 -23.51
N LYS A 536 11.39 -7.52 -24.33
CA LYS A 536 11.19 -6.09 -24.65
C LYS A 536 9.75 -5.75 -25.07
N SER A 537 9.15 -6.52 -25.98
CA SER A 537 7.77 -6.30 -26.40
C SER A 537 6.74 -6.49 -25.28
N ARG A 538 7.08 -7.28 -24.25
CA ARG A 538 6.27 -7.44 -23.04
C ARG A 538 6.38 -6.24 -22.12
N PHE A 539 7.58 -5.66 -22.00
CA PHE A 539 7.79 -4.43 -21.23
C PHE A 539 6.99 -3.27 -21.82
N GLU A 540 6.98 -3.15 -23.15
CA GLU A 540 6.18 -2.15 -23.86
C GLU A 540 4.66 -2.36 -23.68
N ARG A 541 4.21 -3.62 -23.63
CA ARG A 541 2.79 -3.96 -23.42
C ARG A 541 2.33 -3.71 -21.98
N PHE A 542 3.13 -4.13 -21.01
CA PHE A 542 2.85 -4.05 -19.58
C PHE A 542 3.63 -2.89 -18.95
N ASP A 543 3.49 -1.70 -19.52
CA ASP A 543 4.30 -0.54 -19.16
C ASP A 543 3.99 0.00 -17.74
N LEU A 544 4.92 -0.25 -16.81
CA LEU A 544 4.90 0.26 -15.43
C LEU A 544 5.35 1.71 -15.30
N TYR A 545 5.79 2.36 -16.38
CA TYR A 545 6.36 3.72 -16.38
C TYR A 545 5.42 4.76 -16.97
N LYS A 546 4.15 4.43 -17.19
CA LYS A 546 3.13 5.43 -17.53
C LYS A 546 3.14 6.57 -16.49
N PRO A 547 3.00 7.85 -16.90
CA PRO A 547 3.06 8.99 -15.97
C PRO A 547 2.03 8.91 -14.83
N THR A 548 0.85 8.36 -15.15
CA THR A 548 -0.22 8.13 -14.19
C THR A 548 -0.81 6.74 -14.36
N PHE A 549 -1.44 6.22 -13.30
CA PHE A 549 -2.24 5.00 -13.35
C PHE A 549 -3.55 5.14 -12.57
N THR A 550 -4.51 4.27 -12.88
CA THR A 550 -5.84 4.31 -12.27
C THR A 550 -5.79 4.19 -10.74
N LYS A 551 -6.48 5.12 -10.06
CA LYS A 551 -6.63 5.15 -8.61
C LYS A 551 -7.74 4.20 -8.16
N LEU A 552 -7.36 3.08 -7.56
CA LEU A 552 -8.31 2.17 -6.91
C LEU A 552 -8.71 2.69 -5.52
N CYS A 553 -9.92 2.36 -5.06
CA CYS A 553 -10.46 2.85 -3.79
C CYS A 553 -11.14 1.71 -3.00
N LEU A 554 -10.53 1.33 -1.87
CA LEU A 554 -10.96 0.19 -1.07
C LEU A 554 -12.01 0.56 -0.02
N ASN A 555 -11.85 1.69 0.67
CA ASN A 555 -12.84 2.15 1.64
C ASN A 555 -14.13 2.62 0.94
N ARG A 556 -14.02 3.27 -0.23
CA ARG A 556 -15.17 3.62 -1.06
C ARG A 556 -15.96 2.40 -1.48
N LEU A 557 -15.29 1.39 -2.04
CA LEU A 557 -15.93 0.12 -2.39
C LEU A 557 -16.73 -0.41 -1.19
N ARG A 558 -16.07 -0.50 -0.04
CA ARG A 558 -16.63 -1.16 1.12
C ARG A 558 -17.84 -0.43 1.71
N ILE A 559 -17.73 0.88 1.86
CA ILE A 559 -18.68 1.68 2.65
C ILE A 559 -19.71 2.33 1.73
N PHE A 560 -19.31 2.85 0.57
CA PHE A 560 -20.16 3.71 -0.25
C PHE A 560 -20.83 2.99 -1.41
N GLU A 561 -20.20 1.94 -1.95
CA GLU A 561 -20.74 1.21 -3.10
C GLU A 561 -21.46 -0.08 -2.70
N VAL A 562 -20.85 -0.87 -1.81
CA VAL A 562 -21.34 -2.21 -1.46
C VAL A 562 -22.22 -2.20 -0.21
N GLY A 563 -21.90 -1.37 0.79
CA GLY A 563 -22.66 -1.32 2.05
C GLY A 563 -22.80 -2.70 2.70
N TYR A 564 -23.98 -3.04 3.22
CA TYR A 564 -24.21 -4.28 3.98
C TYR A 564 -25.24 -5.21 3.34
N SER A 565 -25.42 -5.09 2.03
CA SER A 565 -26.34 -5.94 1.28
C SER A 565 -25.74 -7.33 1.01
N ASP A 566 -26.60 -8.30 0.75
CA ASP A 566 -26.20 -9.64 0.31
C ASP A 566 -25.99 -9.66 -1.22
N TYR A 567 -24.91 -10.31 -1.67
CA TYR A 567 -24.55 -10.38 -3.08
C TYR A 567 -24.30 -11.83 -3.51
N SER A 568 -24.69 -12.16 -4.74
CA SER A 568 -24.45 -13.48 -5.34
C SER A 568 -22.99 -13.69 -5.78
N ALA A 569 -22.19 -12.62 -5.82
CA ALA A 569 -20.78 -12.64 -6.17
C ALA A 569 -19.99 -11.67 -5.29
N ARG A 570 -18.67 -11.90 -5.20
CA ARG A 570 -17.77 -11.00 -4.46
C ARG A 570 -17.68 -9.63 -5.16
N PRO A 571 -17.64 -8.53 -4.39
CA PRO A 571 -17.55 -7.19 -4.94
C PRO A 571 -16.22 -6.97 -5.66
N LYS A 572 -16.24 -6.15 -6.72
CA LYS A 572 -15.05 -5.76 -7.50
C LYS A 572 -14.61 -4.35 -7.12
N VAL A 573 -13.30 -4.12 -7.06
CA VAL A 573 -12.73 -2.81 -6.68
C VAL A 573 -13.14 -1.72 -7.66
N ILE A 574 -13.41 -0.53 -7.13
CA ILE A 574 -13.77 0.65 -7.91
C ILE A 574 -12.59 1.61 -8.11
N SER A 575 -12.68 2.43 -9.15
CA SER A 575 -11.70 3.47 -9.48
C SER A 575 -12.34 4.86 -9.51
N THR A 576 -11.64 5.89 -9.03
CA THR A 576 -12.18 7.27 -8.93
C THR A 576 -11.33 8.34 -9.60
N GLY A 577 -10.22 7.98 -10.24
CA GLY A 577 -9.33 8.94 -10.89
C GLY A 577 -8.00 8.31 -11.29
N GLN A 578 -6.98 9.14 -11.40
CA GLN A 578 -5.60 8.76 -11.68
C GLN A 578 -4.70 9.13 -10.50
N LEU A 579 -3.58 8.43 -10.36
CA LEU A 579 -2.48 8.73 -9.45
C LEU A 579 -1.22 8.97 -10.26
N ASP A 580 -0.42 9.94 -9.84
CA ASP A 580 0.94 10.09 -10.34
C ASP A 580 1.77 8.85 -9.99
N ASN A 581 2.65 8.48 -10.91
CA ASN A 581 3.49 7.29 -10.78
C ASN A 581 4.88 7.65 -10.26
N PRO A 582 5.25 7.27 -9.02
CA PRO A 582 6.58 7.56 -8.49
C PRO A 582 7.72 6.92 -9.28
N LEU A 583 7.48 5.82 -10.02
CA LEU A 583 8.49 5.24 -10.92
C LEU A 583 8.77 6.14 -12.13
N TYR A 584 7.73 6.75 -12.70
CA TYR A 584 7.91 7.74 -13.75
C TYR A 584 8.66 8.98 -13.23
N LEU A 585 8.32 9.46 -12.03
CA LEU A 585 9.05 10.55 -11.37
C LEU A 585 10.52 10.17 -11.14
N ALA A 586 10.79 8.97 -10.64
CA ALA A 586 12.15 8.46 -10.43
C ALA A 586 13.01 8.43 -11.71
N GLN A 587 12.43 8.08 -12.87
CA GLN A 587 13.14 8.12 -14.15
C GLN A 587 13.34 9.55 -14.66
N SER A 588 12.28 10.36 -14.63
CA SER A 588 12.32 11.73 -15.15
C SER A 588 13.36 12.59 -14.43
N THR A 589 13.61 12.32 -13.14
CA THR A 589 14.57 13.04 -12.30
C THR A 589 16.03 12.64 -12.53
N LYS A 590 16.31 11.52 -13.22
CA LYS A 590 17.66 11.09 -13.62
C LYS A 590 18.06 11.56 -15.03
N ASN A 591 17.09 11.97 -15.84
CA ASN A 591 17.35 12.43 -17.21
C ASN A 591 17.85 13.88 -17.19
N ILE A 592 19.17 14.04 -17.29
CA ILE A 592 19.80 15.34 -17.53
C ILE A 592 19.66 15.68 -19.01
N ASP A 593 18.65 16.46 -19.37
CA ASP A 593 18.66 17.12 -20.67
C ASP A 593 19.65 18.29 -20.60
N LYS A 594 20.86 18.07 -21.13
CA LYS A 594 21.97 19.02 -21.05
C LYS A 594 21.66 20.37 -21.70
N ASP A 595 20.66 20.43 -22.58
CA ASP A 595 20.25 21.64 -23.30
C ASP A 595 18.72 21.75 -23.42
N LEU A 596 18.00 21.54 -22.31
CA LEU A 596 16.53 21.62 -22.25
C LEU A 596 15.97 22.89 -22.92
N PHE A 597 16.71 24.00 -22.80
CA PHE A 597 16.37 25.27 -23.41
C PHE A 597 17.60 26.16 -23.57
N LYS A 598 17.66 26.93 -24.66
CA LYS A 598 18.67 27.97 -24.88
C LYS A 598 18.02 29.27 -25.31
N HIS A 599 18.44 30.35 -24.69
CA HIS A 599 18.09 31.69 -25.12
C HIS A 599 19.29 32.63 -24.96
N ASN A 600 19.78 33.16 -26.07
CA ASN A 600 21.00 33.96 -26.14
C ASN A 600 22.20 33.22 -25.51
N ARG A 601 22.80 33.80 -24.48
CA ARG A 601 23.96 33.24 -23.74
C ARG A 601 23.55 32.30 -22.61
N VAL A 602 22.24 32.14 -22.38
CA VAL A 602 21.70 31.37 -21.26
C VAL A 602 21.27 30.00 -21.75
N SER A 603 21.68 28.95 -21.03
CA SER A 603 21.19 27.59 -21.25
C SER A 603 20.67 26.99 -19.95
N PHE A 604 19.63 26.17 -20.08
CA PHE A 604 18.98 25.48 -18.97
C PHE A 604 19.24 23.99 -19.11
N ARG A 605 19.45 23.34 -17.96
CA ARG A 605 19.31 21.91 -17.82
C ARG A 605 18.47 21.59 -16.59
N THR A 606 17.91 20.40 -16.58
CA THR A 606 17.24 19.86 -15.39
C THR A 606 18.24 19.77 -14.23
N PHE A 607 17.77 20.13 -13.03
CA PHE A 607 18.50 19.86 -11.79
C PHE A 607 18.55 18.35 -11.55
N ASP A 608 19.75 17.86 -11.27
CA ASP A 608 20.00 16.47 -10.90
C ASP A 608 20.52 16.43 -9.47
N LEU A 609 19.76 15.79 -8.59
CA LEU A 609 20.08 15.82 -7.17
C LEU A 609 21.40 15.13 -6.83
N GLU A 610 21.82 14.09 -7.55
CA GLU A 610 23.08 13.41 -7.24
C GLU A 610 24.30 14.21 -7.72
N HIS A 611 24.20 14.86 -8.88
CA HIS A 611 25.28 15.66 -9.45
C HIS A 611 25.36 17.08 -8.83
N ASP A 612 24.22 17.70 -8.53
CA ASP A 612 24.14 19.13 -8.20
C ASP A 612 24.07 19.42 -6.70
N LEU A 613 23.82 18.42 -5.85
CA LEU A 613 23.64 18.65 -4.41
C LEU A 613 24.83 19.34 -3.76
N ASP A 614 26.07 19.00 -4.13
CA ASP A 614 27.26 19.66 -3.59
C ASP A 614 27.35 21.13 -4.00
N THR A 615 27.10 21.42 -5.28
CA THR A 615 27.10 22.78 -5.82
C THR A 615 26.01 23.63 -5.18
N ILE A 616 24.77 23.13 -5.12
CA ILE A 616 23.65 23.85 -4.51
C ILE A 616 23.83 23.99 -3.00
N HIS A 617 24.33 22.96 -2.31
CA HIS A 617 24.65 23.09 -0.88
C HIS A 617 25.68 24.20 -0.64
N SER A 618 26.72 24.29 -1.47
CA SER A 618 27.69 25.39 -1.42
C SER A 618 27.02 26.75 -1.65
N TRP A 619 26.19 26.89 -2.67
CA TRP A 619 25.49 28.13 -3.00
C TRP A 619 24.49 28.58 -1.92
N MET A 620 23.66 27.67 -1.43
CA MET A 620 22.65 27.95 -0.39
C MET A 620 23.27 28.40 0.93
N ASN A 621 24.51 28.00 1.22
CA ASN A 621 25.25 28.41 2.41
C ASN A 621 26.04 29.72 2.23
N LYS A 622 26.03 30.36 1.06
CA LYS A 622 26.63 31.68 0.87
C LYS A 622 25.79 32.77 1.56
N PRO A 623 26.40 33.74 2.27
CA PRO A 623 25.65 34.77 3.01
C PRO A 623 24.64 35.57 2.16
N HIS A 624 24.95 35.84 0.89
CA HIS A 624 24.05 36.58 0.00
C HIS A 624 22.84 35.78 -0.48
N VAL A 625 22.92 34.44 -0.47
CA VAL A 625 21.81 33.53 -0.80
C VAL A 625 21.02 33.18 0.46
N ALA A 626 21.71 32.75 1.52
CA ALA A 626 21.12 32.26 2.76
C ALA A 626 20.13 33.26 3.38
N LYS A 627 20.44 34.56 3.30
CA LYS A 627 19.58 35.64 3.84
C LYS A 627 18.20 35.76 3.17
N PHE A 628 18.02 35.19 1.98
CA PHE A 628 16.76 35.25 1.23
C PHE A 628 16.10 33.88 1.05
N TRP A 629 16.89 32.81 0.98
CA TRP A 629 16.38 31.46 0.73
C TRP A 629 16.15 30.65 2.01
N SER A 630 16.83 30.96 3.12
CA SER A 630 16.70 30.22 4.39
C SER A 630 16.90 28.69 4.26
N LEU A 631 17.69 28.27 3.26
CA LEU A 631 18.02 26.87 2.96
C LEU A 631 19.50 26.54 3.25
N ASN A 632 20.18 27.33 4.07
CA ASN A 632 21.53 27.05 4.59
C ASN A 632 21.50 25.92 5.65
N LYS A 633 20.96 24.77 5.25
CA LYS A 633 20.78 23.56 6.06
C LYS A 633 21.96 22.61 5.84
N SER A 634 22.04 21.54 6.65
CA SER A 634 23.00 20.47 6.39
C SER A 634 22.73 19.80 5.04
N LYS A 635 23.76 19.20 4.43
CA LYS A 635 23.64 18.48 3.14
C LYS A 635 22.52 17.43 3.16
N SER A 636 22.34 16.72 4.28
CA SER A 636 21.26 15.72 4.43
C SER A 636 19.87 16.34 4.45
N GLU A 637 19.67 17.43 5.19
CA GLU A 637 18.39 18.15 5.24
C GLU A 637 18.06 18.81 3.90
N LEU A 638 19.06 19.36 3.22
CA LEU A 638 18.91 19.96 1.90
C LEU A 638 18.57 18.90 0.84
N LYS A 639 19.18 17.71 0.93
CA LYS A 639 18.84 16.56 0.08
C LYS A 639 17.38 16.17 0.24
N LYS A 640 16.88 16.06 1.48
CA LYS A 640 15.46 15.78 1.77
C LYS A 640 14.53 16.85 1.18
N HIS A 641 14.91 18.12 1.32
CA HIS A 641 14.15 19.24 0.75
C HIS A 641 14.00 19.12 -0.77
N PHE A 642 15.09 18.90 -1.51
CA PHE A 642 15.02 18.77 -2.97
C PHE A 642 14.31 17.49 -3.43
N CYS A 643 14.44 16.37 -2.73
CA CYS A 643 13.63 15.18 -3.04
C CYS A 643 12.13 15.46 -2.94
N ASN A 644 11.70 16.21 -1.93
CA ASN A 644 10.30 16.60 -1.79
C ASN A 644 9.86 17.47 -2.96
N MET A 645 10.68 18.45 -3.35
CA MET A 645 10.37 19.31 -4.50
C MET A 645 10.34 18.55 -5.82
N LEU A 646 11.29 17.64 -6.04
CA LEU A 646 11.34 16.78 -7.23
C LEU A 646 10.16 15.80 -7.31
N SER A 647 9.50 15.52 -6.19
CA SER A 647 8.28 14.71 -6.17
C SER A 647 7.02 15.47 -6.59
N LYS A 648 7.10 16.81 -6.72
CA LYS A 648 5.97 17.65 -7.14
C LYS A 648 5.91 17.75 -8.67
N PRO A 649 4.88 17.20 -9.35
CA PRO A 649 4.83 17.18 -10.82
C PRO A 649 4.68 18.58 -11.44
N ASN A 650 4.11 19.54 -10.71
CA ASN A 650 3.87 20.92 -11.18
C ASN A 650 5.03 21.88 -10.89
N GLN A 651 6.16 21.37 -10.40
CA GLN A 651 7.36 22.14 -10.15
C GLN A 651 8.48 21.66 -11.07
N LYS A 652 9.31 22.60 -11.56
CA LYS A 652 10.53 22.28 -12.31
C LYS A 652 11.72 22.94 -11.63
N LEU A 653 12.75 22.13 -11.37
CA LEU A 653 14.01 22.59 -10.79
C LEU A 653 15.06 22.63 -11.89
N LEU A 654 15.74 23.76 -12.04
CA LEU A 654 16.64 24.03 -13.16
C LEU A 654 18.00 24.54 -12.68
N ILE A 655 19.06 24.10 -13.35
CA ILE A 655 20.38 24.73 -13.30
C ILE A 655 20.54 25.60 -14.54
N LEU A 656 20.94 26.85 -14.32
CA LEU A 656 21.08 27.86 -15.35
C LEU A 656 22.56 28.20 -15.54
N SER A 657 22.96 28.19 -16.80
CA SER A 657 24.31 28.55 -17.22
C SER A 657 24.33 29.85 -18.02
N ILE A 658 25.41 30.62 -17.91
CA ILE A 658 25.75 31.70 -18.83
C ILE A 658 27.09 31.37 -19.46
N ASP A 659 27.17 31.39 -20.80
CA ASP A 659 28.35 30.99 -21.56
C ASP A 659 28.90 29.62 -21.10
N ASN A 660 27.99 28.66 -20.88
CA ASN A 660 28.27 27.31 -20.38
C ASN A 660 28.84 27.23 -18.96
N SER A 661 28.86 28.33 -18.20
CA SER A 661 29.20 28.31 -16.77
C SER A 661 27.93 28.28 -15.94
N GLU A 662 27.75 27.23 -15.13
CA GLU A 662 26.64 27.08 -14.21
C GLU A 662 26.77 28.09 -13.07
N ILE A 663 25.83 29.04 -13.00
CA ILE A 663 25.92 30.15 -12.05
C ILE A 663 24.63 30.38 -11.25
N ALA A 664 23.54 29.73 -11.64
CA ALA A 664 22.22 30.01 -11.09
C ALA A 664 21.38 28.75 -10.96
N TYR A 665 20.44 28.81 -10.04
CA TYR A 665 19.42 27.79 -9.81
C TYR A 665 18.05 28.46 -9.81
N ALA A 666 17.07 27.81 -10.44
CA ALA A 666 15.72 28.31 -10.51
C ALA A 666 14.67 27.24 -10.22
N GLU A 667 13.55 27.70 -9.68
CA GLU A 667 12.36 26.89 -9.43
C GLU A 667 11.22 27.49 -10.23
N ILE A 668 10.59 26.71 -11.10
CA ILE A 668 9.39 27.13 -11.83
C ILE A 668 8.20 26.41 -11.22
N TYR A 669 7.12 27.14 -10.97
CA TYR A 669 5.90 26.62 -10.36
C TYR A 669 4.66 27.06 -11.15
N ASN A 670 3.64 26.20 -11.19
CA ASN A 670 2.32 26.60 -11.69
C ASN A 670 1.56 27.38 -10.60
N THR A 671 1.07 28.57 -10.95
CA THR A 671 0.53 29.50 -9.95
C THR A 671 -0.77 29.02 -9.31
N GLN A 672 -1.60 28.24 -10.03
CA GLN A 672 -2.86 27.71 -9.51
C GLN A 672 -2.66 26.67 -8.41
N THR A 673 -1.57 25.91 -8.52
CA THR A 673 -1.22 24.86 -7.55
C THR A 673 -0.18 25.29 -6.52
N ASP A 674 0.20 26.56 -6.55
CA ASP A 674 1.16 27.16 -5.62
C ASP A 674 0.45 28.05 -4.58
N ARG A 675 1.10 28.31 -3.45
CA ARG A 675 0.57 29.19 -2.38
C ARG A 675 0.22 30.58 -2.84
N ILE A 676 0.81 31.03 -3.94
CA ILE A 676 0.60 32.36 -4.49
C ILE A 676 -0.88 32.58 -4.87
N ALA A 677 -1.63 31.51 -5.19
CA ALA A 677 -3.08 31.54 -5.48
C ALA A 677 -3.93 32.06 -4.30
N ASP A 678 -3.43 31.99 -3.06
CA ASP A 678 -4.14 32.52 -1.88
C ASP A 678 -4.08 34.06 -1.80
N TYR A 679 -3.17 34.70 -2.55
CA TYR A 679 -2.88 36.13 -2.44
C TYR A 679 -3.34 36.95 -3.64
N PHE A 680 -3.57 36.31 -4.79
CA PHE A 680 -4.12 36.96 -5.99
C PHE A 680 -4.75 35.92 -6.93
N SER A 681 -5.61 36.39 -7.84
CA SER A 681 -6.28 35.51 -8.81
C SER A 681 -5.29 34.95 -9.83
N THR A 682 -5.25 33.63 -9.93
CA THR A 682 -4.40 32.83 -10.84
C THR A 682 -5.21 32.04 -11.87
N ASP A 683 -4.53 31.46 -12.86
CA ASP A 683 -5.09 30.56 -13.88
C ASP A 683 -4.14 29.37 -14.13
N ASP A 684 -4.67 28.24 -14.62
CA ASP A 684 -3.90 27.03 -14.90
C ASP A 684 -2.76 27.23 -15.92
N ASN A 685 -2.83 28.26 -16.77
CA ASN A 685 -1.79 28.57 -17.76
C ASN A 685 -0.86 29.71 -17.30
N GLU A 686 -0.81 29.98 -16.00
CA GLU A 686 0.08 30.98 -15.41
C GLU A 686 1.19 30.32 -14.59
N TYR A 687 2.43 30.76 -14.82
CA TYR A 687 3.62 30.21 -14.17
C TYR A 687 4.42 31.28 -13.45
N GLY A 688 5.05 30.90 -12.36
CA GLY A 688 6.01 31.74 -11.66
C GLY A 688 7.38 31.09 -11.56
N TRP A 689 8.38 31.88 -11.17
CA TRP A 689 9.72 31.36 -10.93
C TRP A 689 10.42 32.03 -9.75
N HIS A 690 11.29 31.27 -9.08
CA HIS A 690 12.30 31.76 -8.15
C HIS A 690 13.68 31.61 -8.76
N LEU A 691 14.60 32.52 -8.43
CA LEU A 691 15.95 32.54 -8.99
C LEU A 691 16.97 32.89 -7.92
N LEU A 692 18.07 32.12 -7.86
CA LEU A 692 19.28 32.49 -7.14
C LEU A 692 20.49 32.49 -8.08
N ILE A 693 21.45 33.35 -7.77
CA ILE A 693 22.79 33.35 -8.36
C ILE A 693 23.76 32.89 -7.27
N GLY A 694 24.37 31.74 -7.47
CA GLY A 694 25.15 31.04 -6.46
C GLY A 694 26.53 31.64 -6.22
N PRO A 695 27.41 31.69 -7.24
CA PRO A 695 28.75 32.23 -7.10
C PRO A 695 28.73 33.75 -6.84
N GLU A 696 29.45 34.20 -5.82
CA GLU A 696 29.47 35.62 -5.41
C GLU A 696 30.12 36.50 -6.49
N GLU A 697 31.13 35.96 -7.19
CA GLU A 697 31.79 36.57 -8.34
C GLU A 697 30.87 36.77 -9.56
N SER A 698 29.67 36.19 -9.56
CA SER A 698 28.66 36.37 -10.61
C SER A 698 27.66 37.50 -10.30
N ILE A 699 27.67 38.04 -9.08
CA ILE A 699 26.83 39.17 -8.68
C ILE A 699 27.37 40.48 -9.28
N GLY A 700 26.48 41.39 -9.68
CA GLY A 700 26.85 42.72 -10.20
C GLY A 700 27.27 42.74 -11.68
N LYS A 701 27.33 41.59 -12.37
CA LYS A 701 27.72 41.47 -13.79
C LYS A 701 26.59 41.71 -14.81
N GLY A 702 25.41 42.10 -14.35
CA GLY A 702 24.22 42.28 -15.22
C GLY A 702 23.51 40.97 -15.59
N TYR A 703 23.97 39.82 -15.10
CA TYR A 703 23.41 38.49 -15.40
C TYR A 703 21.94 38.31 -15.01
N SER A 704 21.46 39.04 -14.00
CA SER A 704 20.06 38.96 -13.59
C SER A 704 19.07 39.29 -14.72
N LYS A 705 19.38 40.26 -15.60
CA LYS A 705 18.50 40.58 -16.74
C LYS A 705 18.39 39.37 -17.70
N LEU A 706 19.55 38.81 -18.08
CA LEU A 706 19.63 37.67 -19.00
C LEU A 706 18.90 36.43 -18.46
N LEU A 707 19.07 36.12 -17.17
CA LEU A 707 18.45 34.96 -16.53
C LEU A 707 16.92 35.11 -16.46
N VAL A 708 16.43 36.31 -16.12
CA VAL A 708 14.98 36.59 -16.04
C VAL A 708 14.34 36.53 -17.43
N GLU A 709 14.97 37.11 -18.44
CA GLU A 709 14.49 37.04 -19.83
C GLU A 709 14.38 35.59 -20.29
N ALA A 710 15.44 34.80 -20.08
CA ALA A 710 15.44 33.39 -20.45
C ALA A 710 14.37 32.57 -19.70
N LEU A 711 14.18 32.79 -18.38
CA LEU A 711 13.17 32.08 -17.59
C LEU A 711 11.76 32.41 -18.06
N SER A 712 11.48 33.69 -18.29
CA SER A 712 10.20 34.16 -18.79
C SER A 712 9.88 33.54 -20.15
N LYS A 713 10.87 33.56 -21.06
CA LYS A 713 10.72 32.97 -22.39
C LYS A 713 10.48 31.46 -22.34
N TYR A 714 11.19 30.74 -21.47
CA TYR A 714 10.96 29.33 -21.27
C TYR A 714 9.53 29.04 -20.81
N CYS A 715 8.99 29.80 -19.85
CA CYS A 715 7.59 29.65 -19.44
C CYS A 715 6.62 29.89 -20.62
N PHE A 716 6.84 30.93 -21.42
CA PHE A 716 5.96 31.25 -22.56
C PHE A 716 6.05 30.27 -23.72
N ASP A 717 7.23 29.72 -24.01
CA ASP A 717 7.48 28.93 -25.22
C ASP A 717 7.43 27.42 -24.95
N MET A 718 7.95 26.97 -23.79
CA MET A 718 8.03 25.55 -23.44
C MET A 718 6.86 25.08 -22.57
N LEU A 719 6.32 25.95 -21.71
CA LEU A 719 5.21 25.61 -20.81
C LEU A 719 3.86 26.14 -21.30
N GLY A 720 3.84 26.92 -22.39
CA GLY A 720 2.61 27.49 -22.94
C GLY A 720 1.96 28.57 -22.05
N ALA A 721 2.75 29.21 -21.18
CA ALA A 721 2.21 30.22 -20.27
C ALA A 721 1.55 31.38 -21.04
N ASN A 722 0.45 31.92 -20.51
CA ASN A 722 -0.13 33.18 -21.01
C ASN A 722 0.40 34.39 -20.22
N LYS A 723 0.82 34.17 -18.97
CA LYS A 723 1.37 35.16 -18.04
C LYS A 723 2.44 34.51 -17.17
N VAL A 724 3.49 35.27 -16.88
CA VAL A 724 4.56 34.87 -15.97
C VAL A 724 4.61 35.85 -14.80
N ILE A 725 4.78 35.34 -13.59
CA ILE A 725 4.91 36.14 -12.38
C ILE A 725 6.20 35.85 -11.64
N PHE A 726 6.60 36.77 -10.75
CA PHE A 726 7.58 36.48 -9.71
C PHE A 726 7.43 37.49 -8.56
N GLU A 727 7.83 37.07 -7.37
CA GLU A 727 7.56 37.77 -6.12
C GLU A 727 8.83 37.90 -5.24
N PRO A 728 9.76 38.81 -5.60
CA PRO A 728 10.99 38.97 -4.85
C PRO A 728 10.73 39.69 -3.53
N ASP A 729 11.53 39.39 -2.50
CA ASP A 729 11.55 40.19 -1.26
C ASP A 729 11.81 41.67 -1.63
N ILE A 730 11.09 42.60 -0.98
CA ILE A 730 11.21 44.05 -1.25
C ILE A 730 12.66 44.57 -1.13
N LYS A 731 13.52 43.88 -0.36
CA LYS A 731 14.95 44.18 -0.18
C LYS A 731 15.79 43.78 -1.38
N VAL A 732 15.26 43.02 -2.35
CA VAL A 732 15.96 42.63 -3.59
C VAL A 732 15.83 43.73 -4.64
N ILE A 733 16.52 44.84 -4.38
CA ILE A 733 16.52 46.06 -5.21
C ILE A 733 16.79 45.81 -6.71
N PRO A 734 17.68 44.87 -7.13
CA PRO A 734 17.94 44.64 -8.55
C PRO A 734 16.68 44.35 -9.38
N PHE A 735 15.72 43.59 -8.85
CA PHE A 735 14.52 43.24 -9.61
C PHE A 735 13.62 44.44 -9.90
N GLN A 736 13.51 45.39 -8.98
CA GLN A 736 12.73 46.62 -9.22
C GLN A 736 13.25 47.42 -10.42
N LYS A 737 14.57 47.36 -10.68
CA LYS A 737 15.20 48.05 -11.81
C LYS A 737 15.16 47.26 -13.12
N ILE A 738 15.09 45.94 -13.03
CA ILE A 738 15.17 45.02 -14.17
C ILE A 738 13.77 44.70 -14.72
N ALA A 739 12.78 44.51 -13.85
CA ALA A 739 11.44 44.07 -14.23
C ALA A 739 10.80 44.95 -15.32
N PRO A 740 10.80 46.30 -15.22
CA PRO A 740 10.21 47.14 -16.26
C PRO A 740 10.91 47.04 -17.62
N LYS A 741 12.19 46.66 -17.65
CA LYS A 741 12.98 46.49 -18.88
C LYS A 741 12.69 45.18 -19.62
N ILE A 742 11.93 44.27 -19.00
CA ILE A 742 11.56 42.95 -19.54
C ILE A 742 10.02 42.87 -19.71
N GLY A 743 9.33 44.01 -19.63
CA GLY A 743 7.87 44.08 -19.78
C GLY A 743 7.06 43.69 -18.54
N TYR A 744 7.71 43.48 -17.39
CA TYR A 744 6.99 43.21 -16.13
C TYR A 744 6.40 44.49 -15.53
N SER A 745 5.14 44.38 -15.10
CA SER A 745 4.42 45.39 -14.33
C SER A 745 4.40 45.03 -12.84
N ASN A 746 4.66 46.00 -11.97
CA ASN A 746 4.54 45.84 -10.52
C ASN A 746 3.06 45.98 -10.12
N LEU A 747 2.50 44.92 -9.54
CA LEU A 747 1.10 44.86 -9.08
C LEU A 747 0.92 45.30 -7.63
N GLY A 748 2.01 45.58 -6.91
CA GLY A 748 1.98 46.06 -5.53
C GLY A 748 2.72 45.15 -4.55
N GLU A 749 2.58 45.46 -3.26
CA GLU A 749 3.17 44.72 -2.15
C GLU A 749 2.22 43.63 -1.66
N ILE A 750 2.77 42.44 -1.42
CA ILE A 750 2.09 41.31 -0.80
C ILE A 750 2.84 40.87 0.45
N ALA A 751 2.09 40.55 1.51
CA ALA A 751 2.62 40.04 2.77
C ALA A 751 2.55 38.51 2.77
N LEU A 752 3.70 37.87 2.58
CA LEU A 752 3.86 36.43 2.71
C LEU A 752 4.34 36.09 4.12
N PRO A 753 4.12 34.86 4.63
CA PRO A 753 4.47 34.49 6.01
C PRO A 753 5.95 34.72 6.34
N GLU A 754 6.84 34.51 5.37
CA GLU A 754 8.29 34.60 5.53
C GLU A 754 8.90 35.94 5.07
N LYS A 755 8.20 36.74 4.26
CA LYS A 755 8.74 37.97 3.67
C LYS A 755 7.66 38.98 3.27
N GLN A 756 8.08 40.25 3.16
CA GLN A 756 7.35 41.25 2.39
C GLN A 756 7.87 41.23 0.97
N ALA A 757 7.00 41.06 -0.03
CA ALA A 757 7.37 40.92 -1.43
C ALA A 757 6.64 41.90 -2.33
N TYR A 758 7.27 42.28 -3.44
CA TYR A 758 6.55 42.89 -4.56
C TYR A 758 6.00 41.79 -5.46
N LEU A 759 4.81 41.95 -6.03
CA LEU A 759 4.28 41.03 -7.04
C LEU A 759 4.48 41.63 -8.43
N PHE A 760 5.28 40.97 -9.28
CA PHE A 760 5.44 41.37 -10.67
C PHE A 760 4.71 40.41 -11.60
N SER A 761 4.11 40.93 -12.67
CA SER A 761 3.48 40.12 -13.71
C SER A 761 3.89 40.60 -15.11
N CYS A 762 4.03 39.66 -16.03
CA CYS A 762 4.32 39.92 -17.44
C CYS A 762 3.42 39.04 -18.31
N SER A 763 2.70 39.64 -19.25
CA SER A 763 1.95 38.90 -20.27
C SER A 763 2.86 38.56 -21.45
N LYS A 764 2.51 37.53 -22.23
CA LYS A 764 3.30 37.18 -23.42
C LYS A 764 3.48 38.35 -24.39
N SER A 765 2.46 39.19 -24.57
CA SER A 765 2.55 40.40 -25.41
C SER A 765 3.48 41.46 -24.84
N SER A 766 3.39 41.74 -23.54
CA SER A 766 4.27 42.72 -22.86
C SER A 766 5.72 42.28 -22.86
N PHE A 767 5.98 40.98 -22.76
CA PHE A 767 7.33 40.42 -22.87
C PHE A 767 7.95 40.67 -24.25
N ILE A 768 7.18 40.42 -25.33
CA ILE A 768 7.64 40.64 -26.72
C ILE A 768 7.93 42.13 -26.97
N GLU A 769 7.10 43.03 -26.47
CA GLU A 769 7.35 44.48 -26.54
C GLU A 769 8.61 44.89 -25.76
N GLY A 770 8.85 44.25 -24.61
CA GLY A 770 10.05 44.42 -23.79
C GLY A 770 11.34 43.92 -24.46
N GLU A 771 11.29 42.84 -25.25
CA GLU A 771 12.44 42.35 -26.03
C GLU A 771 12.87 43.32 -27.14
N THR A 772 11.94 44.16 -27.63
CA THR A 772 12.21 45.16 -28.68
C THR A 772 12.77 46.50 -28.18
N LEU A 773 12.92 46.69 -26.86
CA LEU A 773 13.44 47.89 -26.18
C LEU A 773 14.88 47.70 -25.68
#